data_AF-A0A496RGU4-F1
#
_entry.id   AF-A0A496RGU4-F1
#
_cell.length_a   1.000
_cell.length_b   1.000
_cell.length_c   1.000
_cell.angle_alpha   90.00
_cell.angle_beta   90.00
_cell.angle_gamma   90.00
#
_symmetry.space_group_name_H-M   'P 1'
#
loop_
_entity.id
_entity.type
_entity.pdbx_description
1 polymer ?
#
loop_
_entity_poly.entity_id
_entity_poly.type
_entity_poly.pdbx_seq_one_letter_code
_entity_poly.pdbx_strand_id
1 'polypeptide(L)'
;MLGGIIAVAFSFFSSPEITLKKEKREKRSPQEIELARLKKGINSLKDKLKALQGELEKVNSENSSLKEKLESLKKERGELKKQIGRRKRWKLYEKKIFQRLKKQTVDLRNLLVKKEKELEEQFSKNVKLNKELREINNRVAFFEKENKKKDEKIKFLNDEISKLTEKIRKYTLTINEFKQKEAESEWVAKSEYEALKEIYANLEKEIETKTKQILARDEKIKKLSEEKTILERRLALKGEGVTQQSLSQTSLEEEKKEEALEVQTQEEATKEVSITPKSEEKSALLKEQPEEVEKETKKETKKEGISLGEELKPQEETVKLPEKEEEIKEEEVKKEPETLPEVELEKVRNIGIAAHIDAGKTTITERILFYTGRSHKIGEVHDGQAQMDWMKQEKERGITITSAVTTCFWNEKRINIIDTPGHVDFTAEVERALRVLDGVVVVFSAVEGVEAQSETVWRQADKYHVPKIVFVNKMDRMGADFFRVMKDMEEKLTAPVVAITLPVGKENEFKGVIDLVEMKAVFYDEESLGKKVSIEEIPSEYKELSENYHNILLEKVASVDEELTEKYLQKKEISKEEIIKALRKGTISNKLVPVLCGSGLKNKGIQKLLDAITFYLPSPIDLPPIEGWDPKDSKKIIKRRPALEEPFTALAFKVQADPHVGKLVYFRVYSGYLKAGSYVLNATKNKKERIGRILQMHANQKENRSEIYAGDIAAGVGFSCTVTGDTLCDPDHPVILEAIKFPEPVVSISIKPKTRADQDKLNKAIMKL
;
A
#
# COMPACT_ATOMS: atom_id res chain seq x y z
N MET A 1 47.72 -33.14 5.66
CA MET A 1 48.63 -32.04 6.05
C MET A 1 50.05 -32.44 5.64
N LEU A 2 50.92 -31.47 5.34
CA LEU A 2 52.37 -31.71 5.16
C LEU A 2 53.11 -31.48 6.49
N GLY A 3 54.37 -31.93 6.57
CA GLY A 3 55.38 -31.38 7.48
C GLY A 3 55.99 -32.37 8.49
N GLY A 4 57.33 -32.41 8.56
CA GLY A 4 58.10 -33.18 9.55
C GLY A 4 59.43 -33.70 8.98
N ILE A 5 60.57 -33.17 9.45
CA ILE A 5 61.95 -33.48 9.00
C ILE A 5 62.86 -33.59 10.25
N ILE A 6 64.11 -34.09 10.07
CA ILE A 6 65.29 -34.19 10.98
C ILE A 6 65.58 -35.66 11.37
N ALA A 7 66.73 -36.33 11.15
CA ALA A 7 68.14 -36.05 10.77
C ALA A 7 69.17 -36.29 11.92
N VAL A 8 70.48 -36.31 11.60
CA VAL A 8 71.67 -36.60 12.46
C VAL A 8 71.99 -38.10 12.68
N ALA A 9 73.25 -38.49 12.98
CA ALA A 9 74.38 -38.73 12.04
C ALA A 9 75.67 -39.25 12.77
N PHE A 10 76.69 -39.62 11.97
CA PHE A 10 78.14 -39.69 12.27
C PHE A 10 78.84 -40.88 13.00
N SER A 11 79.99 -41.27 12.40
CA SER A 11 81.21 -41.87 12.99
C SER A 11 81.17 -43.35 13.44
N PHE A 12 82.27 -44.12 13.47
CA PHE A 12 83.71 -43.81 13.37
C PHE A 12 84.50 -44.70 12.37
N PHE A 13 85.66 -44.20 11.93
CA PHE A 13 86.71 -44.95 11.20
C PHE A 13 87.63 -45.72 12.17
N SER A 14 88.17 -46.88 11.77
CA SER A 14 89.54 -47.33 12.11
C SER A 14 89.94 -48.62 11.38
N SER A 15 91.12 -48.59 10.75
CA SER A 15 91.89 -49.77 10.33
C SER A 15 93.27 -49.72 10.99
N PRO A 16 93.78 -50.81 11.55
CA PRO A 16 95.21 -50.94 11.87
C PRO A 16 95.88 -52.09 11.10
N GLU A 17 96.81 -51.69 10.23
CA GLU A 17 98.17 -52.20 10.00
C GLU A 17 98.53 -53.71 10.04
N ILE A 18 99.52 -54.04 9.20
CA ILE A 18 100.15 -55.35 9.08
C ILE A 18 101.32 -55.45 10.06
N THR A 19 101.33 -56.45 10.96
CA THR A 19 102.54 -56.85 11.71
C THR A 19 102.96 -58.28 11.40
N LEU A 20 104.00 -58.43 10.57
CA LEU A 20 104.64 -59.70 10.25
C LEU A 20 105.54 -60.20 11.39
N LYS A 21 105.00 -60.97 12.34
CA LYS A 21 105.82 -61.78 13.26
C LYS A 21 106.10 -63.17 12.72
N LYS A 22 107.34 -63.40 12.27
CA LYS A 22 107.91 -64.74 12.06
C LYS A 22 108.29 -65.36 13.41
N GLU A 23 107.41 -66.13 14.03
CA GLU A 23 107.76 -66.96 15.20
C GLU A 23 107.62 -68.47 14.88
N LYS A 24 108.36 -69.29 15.64
CA LYS A 24 108.92 -70.57 15.18
C LYS A 24 107.86 -71.68 15.01
N ARG A 25 108.02 -72.52 13.98
CA ARG A 25 107.28 -73.78 13.84
C ARG A 25 107.80 -74.83 14.83
N GLU A 26 107.13 -74.99 15.96
CA GLU A 26 107.21 -76.23 16.74
C GLU A 26 106.30 -77.31 16.14
N LYS A 27 106.80 -78.55 16.06
CA LYS A 27 106.08 -79.70 15.48
C LYS A 27 105.08 -80.28 16.50
N ARG A 28 103.88 -79.70 16.58
CA ARG A 28 102.75 -80.33 17.28
C ARG A 28 102.37 -81.67 16.65
N SER A 29 101.88 -82.60 17.46
CA SER A 29 101.53 -83.94 16.98
C SER A 29 100.26 -83.92 16.12
N PRO A 30 100.05 -84.89 15.22
CA PRO A 30 98.82 -84.96 14.41
C PRO A 30 97.54 -84.96 15.25
N GLN A 31 97.56 -85.64 16.40
CA GLN A 31 96.44 -85.77 17.33
C GLN A 31 96.06 -84.44 17.98
N GLU A 32 97.03 -83.58 18.32
CA GLU A 32 96.75 -82.24 18.87
C GLU A 32 96.07 -81.32 17.87
N ILE A 33 96.46 -81.40 16.60
CA ILE A 33 95.88 -80.61 15.50
C ILE A 33 94.43 -81.05 15.24
N GLU A 34 94.15 -82.35 15.28
CA GLU A 34 92.81 -82.91 15.14
C GLU A 34 91.90 -82.56 16.33
N LEU A 35 92.38 -82.71 17.57
CA LEU A 35 91.64 -82.32 18.77
C LEU A 35 91.31 -80.82 18.79
N ALA A 36 92.23 -79.97 18.32
CA ALA A 36 92.01 -78.53 18.18
C ALA A 36 90.97 -78.19 17.12
N ARG A 37 90.98 -78.89 15.96
CA ARG A 37 89.95 -78.77 14.92
C ARG A 37 88.57 -79.17 15.44
N LEU A 38 88.47 -80.32 16.11
CA LEU A 38 87.22 -80.81 16.70
C LEU A 38 86.65 -79.84 17.75
N LYS A 39 87.48 -79.35 18.69
CA LYS A 39 87.05 -78.33 19.67
C LYS A 39 86.56 -77.04 19.00
N LYS A 40 87.24 -76.57 17.94
CA LYS A 40 86.82 -75.37 17.19
C LYS A 40 85.51 -75.58 16.42
N GLY A 41 85.30 -76.78 15.86
CA GLY A 41 84.05 -77.18 15.22
C GLY A 41 82.88 -77.28 16.20
N ILE A 42 83.09 -77.91 17.36
CA ILE A 42 82.09 -78.05 18.43
C ILE A 42 81.65 -76.67 18.96
N ASN A 43 82.59 -75.74 19.17
CA ASN A 43 82.24 -74.38 19.59
C ASN A 43 81.44 -73.65 18.50
N SER A 44 81.90 -73.68 17.24
CA SER A 44 81.15 -73.07 16.12
C SER A 44 79.74 -73.64 15.94
N LEU A 45 79.53 -74.94 16.22
CA LEU A 45 78.21 -75.56 16.24
C LEU A 45 77.36 -75.07 17.43
N LYS A 46 77.93 -74.95 18.64
CA LYS A 46 77.24 -74.38 19.81
C LYS A 46 76.81 -72.93 19.58
N ASP A 47 77.69 -72.11 18.99
CA ASP A 47 77.40 -70.71 18.70
C ASP A 47 76.25 -70.57 17.68
N LYS A 48 76.26 -71.40 16.62
CA LYS A 48 75.15 -71.49 15.64
C LYS A 48 73.85 -71.97 16.28
N LEU A 49 73.90 -72.99 17.13
CA LEU A 49 72.72 -73.53 17.81
C LEU A 49 72.10 -72.48 18.74
N LYS A 50 72.92 -71.73 19.47
CA LYS A 50 72.49 -70.62 20.33
C LYS A 50 71.90 -69.45 19.54
N ALA A 51 72.44 -69.13 18.36
CA ALA A 51 71.87 -68.14 17.45
C ALA A 51 70.48 -68.57 16.94
N LEU A 52 70.35 -69.81 16.45
CA LEU A 52 69.07 -70.38 15.99
C LEU A 52 68.02 -70.46 17.11
N GLN A 53 68.42 -70.71 18.35
CA GLN A 53 67.53 -70.64 19.51
C GLN A 53 66.99 -69.22 19.74
N GLY A 54 67.84 -68.19 19.67
CA GLY A 54 67.41 -66.79 19.79
C GLY A 54 66.49 -66.34 18.65
N GLU A 55 66.74 -66.79 17.42
CA GLU A 55 65.82 -66.57 16.29
C GLU A 55 64.47 -67.26 16.50
N LEU A 56 64.47 -68.51 17.00
CA LEU A 56 63.25 -69.27 17.29
C LEU A 56 62.41 -68.64 18.40
N GLU A 57 63.03 -68.18 19.50
CA GLU A 57 62.36 -67.43 20.57
C GLU A 57 61.74 -66.14 20.05
N LYS A 58 62.48 -65.39 19.20
CA LYS A 58 61.97 -64.16 18.59
C LYS A 58 60.76 -64.43 17.69
N VAL A 59 60.85 -65.39 16.76
CA VAL A 59 59.73 -65.81 15.88
C VAL A 59 58.52 -66.31 16.66
N ASN A 60 58.72 -66.97 17.82
CA ASN A 60 57.63 -67.39 18.69
C ASN A 60 56.94 -66.20 19.38
N SER A 61 57.69 -65.21 19.89
CA SER A 61 57.11 -64.00 20.49
C SER A 61 56.34 -63.16 19.47
N GLU A 62 56.86 -63.00 18.25
CA GLU A 62 56.17 -62.34 17.14
C GLU A 62 54.86 -63.09 16.79
N ASN A 63 54.90 -64.42 16.68
CA ASN A 63 53.70 -65.26 16.48
C ASN A 63 52.64 -65.10 17.59
N SER A 64 53.05 -64.96 18.85
CA SER A 64 52.11 -64.74 19.96
C SER A 64 51.40 -63.40 19.79
N SER A 65 52.14 -62.31 19.52
CA SER A 65 51.57 -60.98 19.30
C SER A 65 50.61 -60.92 18.08
N LEU A 66 50.87 -61.72 17.04
CA LEU A 66 50.01 -61.83 15.87
C LEU A 66 48.73 -62.62 16.16
N LYS A 67 48.78 -63.65 17.02
CA LYS A 67 47.59 -64.38 17.47
C LYS A 67 46.66 -63.50 18.31
N GLU A 68 47.20 -62.69 19.22
CA GLU A 68 46.42 -61.74 20.02
C GLU A 68 45.77 -60.66 19.15
N LYS A 69 46.50 -60.09 18.18
CA LYS A 69 45.94 -59.17 17.17
C LYS A 69 44.86 -59.82 16.30
N LEU A 70 45.00 -61.11 15.99
CA LEU A 70 43.98 -61.85 15.24
C LEU A 70 42.70 -62.09 16.08
N GLU A 71 42.83 -62.32 17.38
CA GLU A 71 41.70 -62.45 18.33
C GLU A 71 40.92 -61.15 18.51
N SER A 72 41.60 -60.02 18.70
CA SER A 72 40.96 -58.71 18.86
C SER A 72 40.20 -58.29 17.59
N LEU A 73 40.84 -58.41 16.41
CA LEU A 73 40.20 -58.16 15.12
C LEU A 73 39.01 -59.10 14.84
N LYS A 74 39.03 -60.35 15.32
CA LYS A 74 37.87 -61.25 15.25
C LYS A 74 36.70 -60.75 16.09
N LYS A 75 36.94 -60.27 17.32
CA LYS A 75 35.91 -59.69 18.20
C LYS A 75 35.30 -58.44 17.57
N GLU A 76 36.13 -57.49 17.14
CA GLU A 76 35.71 -56.23 16.51
C GLU A 76 34.89 -56.46 15.23
N ARG A 77 35.34 -57.38 14.36
CA ARG A 77 34.57 -57.81 13.17
C ARG A 77 33.20 -58.41 13.53
N GLY A 78 33.09 -59.06 14.69
CA GLY A 78 31.83 -59.56 15.25
C GLY A 78 30.87 -58.44 15.66
N GLU A 79 31.39 -57.38 16.28
CA GLU A 79 30.60 -56.21 16.69
C GLU A 79 30.16 -55.36 15.49
N LEU A 80 31.05 -55.11 14.53
CA LEU A 80 30.72 -54.46 13.26
C LEU A 80 29.60 -55.21 12.51
N LYS A 81 29.63 -56.55 12.48
CA LYS A 81 28.51 -57.36 11.94
C LYS A 81 27.19 -57.11 12.71
N LYS A 82 27.21 -57.05 14.05
CA LYS A 82 26.02 -56.73 14.86
C LYS A 82 25.50 -55.31 14.58
N GLN A 83 26.38 -54.32 14.46
CA GLN A 83 26.00 -52.94 14.12
C GLN A 83 25.41 -52.82 12.70
N ILE A 84 26.00 -53.48 11.70
CA ILE A 84 25.46 -53.53 10.33
C ILE A 84 24.08 -54.18 10.32
N GLY A 85 23.86 -55.25 11.10
CA GLY A 85 22.55 -55.87 11.30
C GLY A 85 21.51 -54.92 11.92
N ARG A 86 21.90 -54.12 12.92
CA ARG A 86 21.05 -53.06 13.50
C ARG A 86 20.71 -51.99 12.45
N ARG A 87 21.70 -51.46 11.72
CA ARG A 87 21.50 -50.44 10.67
C ARG A 87 20.61 -50.94 9.52
N LYS A 88 20.75 -52.20 9.08
CA LYS A 88 19.87 -52.80 8.04
C LYS A 88 18.41 -52.88 8.50
N ARG A 89 18.14 -53.25 9.76
CA ARG A 89 16.78 -53.26 10.32
C ARG A 89 16.20 -51.85 10.46
N TRP A 90 17.00 -50.88 10.89
CA TRP A 90 16.59 -49.47 10.94
C TRP A 90 16.18 -48.93 9.56
N LYS A 91 17.00 -49.11 8.52
CA LYS A 91 16.63 -48.68 7.15
C LYS A 91 15.36 -49.33 6.61
N LEU A 92 15.04 -50.56 7.02
CA LEU A 92 13.80 -51.23 6.63
C LEU A 92 12.57 -50.65 7.37
N TYR A 93 12.73 -50.26 8.64
CA TYR A 93 11.70 -49.61 9.44
C TYR A 93 11.43 -48.16 8.97
N GLU A 94 12.50 -47.39 8.77
CA GLU A 94 12.52 -46.06 8.16
C GLU A 94 11.77 -46.06 6.81
N LYS A 95 12.07 -47.00 5.91
CA LYS A 95 11.40 -47.12 4.60
C LYS A 95 9.89 -47.42 4.75
N LYS A 96 9.47 -48.18 5.76
CA LYS A 96 8.04 -48.43 6.06
C LYS A 96 7.35 -47.17 6.59
N ILE A 97 7.98 -46.42 7.50
CA ILE A 97 7.46 -45.13 7.98
C ILE A 97 7.32 -44.14 6.83
N PHE A 98 8.36 -43.99 6.00
CA PHE A 98 8.35 -43.09 4.85
C PHE A 98 7.24 -43.43 3.84
N GLN A 99 7.00 -44.72 3.57
CA GLN A 99 5.87 -45.15 2.74
C GLN A 99 4.50 -44.82 3.37
N ARG A 100 4.36 -44.96 4.70
CA ARG A 100 3.12 -44.63 5.42
C ARG A 100 2.83 -43.13 5.41
N LEU A 101 3.84 -42.32 5.73
CA LEU A 101 3.77 -40.86 5.67
C LEU A 101 3.45 -40.39 4.24
N LYS A 102 4.17 -40.90 3.22
CA LYS A 102 3.90 -40.54 1.82
C LYS A 102 2.46 -40.84 1.40
N LYS A 103 1.85 -41.93 1.89
CA LYS A 103 0.43 -42.19 1.66
C LYS A 103 -0.45 -41.14 2.35
N GLN A 104 -0.24 -40.88 3.64
CA GLN A 104 -1.00 -39.86 4.39
C GLN A 104 -0.89 -38.46 3.76
N THR A 105 0.27 -38.06 3.24
CA THR A 105 0.45 -36.79 2.52
C THR A 105 -0.37 -36.74 1.22
N VAL A 106 -0.49 -37.85 0.48
CA VAL A 106 -1.34 -37.94 -0.73
C VAL A 106 -2.82 -37.89 -0.35
N ASP A 107 -3.22 -38.65 0.68
CA ASP A 107 -4.61 -38.68 1.16
C ASP A 107 -5.06 -37.29 1.66
N LEU A 108 -4.21 -36.58 2.41
CA LEU A 108 -4.45 -35.20 2.85
C LEU A 108 -4.49 -34.21 1.67
N ARG A 109 -3.61 -34.35 0.67
CA ARG A 109 -3.59 -33.49 -0.51
C ARG A 109 -4.86 -33.64 -1.35
N ASN A 110 -5.38 -34.87 -1.48
CA ASN A 110 -6.65 -35.13 -2.14
C ASN A 110 -7.84 -34.53 -1.36
N LEU A 111 -7.79 -34.56 -0.02
CA LEU A 111 -8.80 -33.93 0.83
C LEU A 111 -8.79 -32.40 0.71
N LEU A 112 -7.60 -31.78 0.67
CA LEU A 112 -7.42 -30.34 0.43
C LEU A 112 -7.99 -29.95 -0.94
N VAL A 113 -7.62 -30.63 -2.03
CA VAL A 113 -8.14 -30.35 -3.37
C VAL A 113 -9.66 -30.51 -3.47
N LYS A 114 -10.26 -31.41 -2.67
CA LYS A 114 -11.73 -31.49 -2.55
C LYS A 114 -12.29 -30.25 -1.82
N LYS A 115 -11.67 -29.82 -0.73
CA LYS A 115 -12.10 -28.65 0.05
C LYS A 115 -11.90 -27.33 -0.69
N GLU A 116 -10.84 -27.19 -1.47
CA GLU A 116 -10.63 -26.06 -2.39
C GLU A 116 -11.80 -25.94 -3.37
N LYS A 117 -12.20 -27.03 -4.03
CA LYS A 117 -13.36 -27.03 -4.94
C LYS A 117 -14.70 -26.74 -4.25
N GLU A 118 -14.92 -27.31 -3.06
CA GLU A 118 -16.10 -26.98 -2.25
C GLU A 118 -16.12 -25.47 -1.89
N LEU A 119 -14.96 -24.86 -1.66
CA LEU A 119 -14.82 -23.42 -1.41
C LEU A 119 -15.02 -22.57 -2.67
N GLU A 120 -14.46 -22.98 -3.82
CA GLU A 120 -14.64 -22.33 -5.13
C GLU A 120 -16.13 -22.28 -5.54
N GLU A 121 -16.87 -23.38 -5.32
CA GLU A 121 -18.31 -23.42 -5.58
C GLU A 121 -19.10 -22.47 -4.66
N GLN A 122 -18.75 -22.40 -3.37
CA GLN A 122 -19.40 -21.47 -2.43
C GLN A 122 -19.05 -20.01 -2.76
N PHE A 123 -17.80 -19.73 -3.14
CA PHE A 123 -17.36 -18.41 -3.58
C PHE A 123 -18.11 -17.99 -4.86
N SER A 124 -18.23 -18.89 -5.84
CA SER A 124 -19.00 -18.65 -7.07
C SER A 124 -20.49 -18.37 -6.81
N LYS A 125 -21.10 -19.04 -5.82
CA LYS A 125 -22.47 -18.74 -5.35
C LYS A 125 -22.56 -17.36 -4.70
N ASN A 126 -21.65 -17.04 -3.78
CA ASN A 126 -21.61 -15.74 -3.09
C ASN A 126 -21.35 -14.57 -4.05
N VAL A 127 -20.52 -14.74 -5.09
CA VAL A 127 -20.29 -13.73 -6.13
C VAL A 127 -21.56 -13.45 -6.94
N LYS A 128 -22.38 -14.46 -7.23
CA LYS A 128 -23.70 -14.26 -7.86
C LYS A 128 -24.67 -13.54 -6.92
N LEU A 129 -24.79 -14.00 -5.68
CA LEU A 129 -25.65 -13.40 -4.67
C LEU A 129 -25.31 -11.92 -4.43
N ASN A 130 -24.02 -11.58 -4.36
CA ASN A 130 -23.54 -10.20 -4.23
C ASN A 130 -23.81 -9.34 -5.47
N LYS A 131 -23.86 -9.93 -6.68
CA LYS A 131 -24.29 -9.22 -7.90
C LYS A 131 -25.78 -8.93 -7.85
N GLU A 132 -26.60 -9.90 -7.44
CA GLU A 132 -28.04 -9.75 -7.29
C GLU A 132 -28.39 -8.71 -6.22
N LEU A 133 -27.71 -8.73 -5.06
CA LEU A 133 -27.80 -7.69 -4.02
C LEU A 133 -27.42 -6.30 -4.55
N ARG A 134 -26.34 -6.18 -5.33
CA ARG A 134 -25.96 -4.89 -5.97
C ARG A 134 -27.03 -4.40 -6.96
N GLU A 135 -27.66 -5.28 -7.72
CA GLU A 135 -28.77 -4.94 -8.63
C GLU A 135 -30.05 -4.55 -7.89
N ILE A 136 -30.32 -5.14 -6.72
CA ILE A 136 -31.42 -4.75 -5.83
C ILE A 136 -31.16 -3.37 -5.22
N ASN A 137 -30.00 -3.16 -4.59
CA ASN A 137 -29.65 -1.92 -3.91
C ASN A 137 -29.64 -0.71 -4.87
N ASN A 138 -29.14 -0.88 -6.10
CA ASN A 138 -29.20 0.15 -7.15
C ASN A 138 -30.65 0.55 -7.51
N ARG A 139 -31.62 -0.37 -7.40
CA ARG A 139 -33.04 -0.10 -7.65
C ARG A 139 -33.72 0.53 -6.44
N VAL A 140 -33.33 0.18 -5.21
CA VAL A 140 -33.76 0.86 -3.98
C VAL A 140 -33.35 2.33 -4.01
N ALA A 141 -32.06 2.61 -4.24
CA ALA A 141 -31.52 3.97 -4.33
C ALA A 141 -32.14 4.81 -5.46
N PHE A 142 -32.64 4.17 -6.54
CA PHE A 142 -33.42 4.85 -7.56
C PHE A 142 -34.78 5.32 -7.03
N PHE A 143 -35.54 4.46 -6.33
CA PHE A 143 -36.86 4.81 -5.79
C PHE A 143 -36.78 5.83 -4.64
N GLU A 144 -35.77 5.75 -3.77
CA GLU A 144 -35.51 6.76 -2.74
C GLU A 144 -35.30 8.15 -3.36
N LYS A 145 -34.55 8.21 -4.47
CA LYS A 145 -34.29 9.44 -5.23
C LYS A 145 -35.53 9.97 -5.97
N GLU A 146 -36.48 9.11 -6.32
CA GLU A 146 -37.79 9.54 -6.85
C GLU A 146 -38.69 10.09 -5.74
N ASN A 147 -38.80 9.39 -4.61
CA ASN A 147 -39.60 9.85 -3.46
C ASN A 147 -39.13 11.23 -2.96
N LYS A 148 -37.81 11.43 -2.80
CA LYS A 148 -37.26 12.72 -2.37
C LYS A 148 -37.65 13.89 -3.31
N LYS A 149 -37.64 13.67 -4.63
CA LYS A 149 -38.10 14.68 -5.61
C LYS A 149 -39.60 14.98 -5.47
N LYS A 150 -40.43 14.00 -5.12
CA LYS A 150 -41.87 14.21 -4.89
C LYS A 150 -42.10 15.02 -3.62
N ASP A 151 -41.36 14.72 -2.55
CA ASP A 151 -41.44 15.48 -1.29
C ASP A 151 -41.00 16.94 -1.44
N GLU A 152 -39.89 17.19 -2.15
CA GLU A 152 -39.44 18.55 -2.50
C GLU A 152 -40.52 19.33 -3.28
N LYS A 153 -41.25 18.65 -4.17
CA LYS A 153 -42.33 19.23 -4.99
C LYS A 153 -43.64 19.45 -4.22
N ILE A 154 -44.00 18.55 -3.31
CA ILE A 154 -45.14 18.71 -2.40
C ILE A 154 -44.89 19.90 -1.46
N LYS A 155 -43.69 20.01 -0.88
CA LYS A 155 -43.31 21.14 -0.03
C LYS A 155 -43.44 22.48 -0.77
N PHE A 156 -42.94 22.57 -2.01
CA PHE A 156 -43.07 23.77 -2.83
C PHE A 156 -44.53 24.18 -3.08
N LEU A 157 -45.42 23.22 -3.34
CA LEU A 157 -46.85 23.51 -3.57
C LEU A 157 -47.55 23.97 -2.29
N ASN A 158 -47.21 23.41 -1.13
CA ASN A 158 -47.71 23.87 0.17
C ASN A 158 -47.26 25.33 0.47
N ASP A 159 -45.99 25.65 0.16
CA ASP A 159 -45.45 27.01 0.31
C ASP A 159 -46.14 28.03 -0.64
N GLU A 160 -46.59 27.62 -1.83
CA GLU A 160 -47.42 28.46 -2.71
C GLU A 160 -48.85 28.66 -2.15
N ILE A 161 -49.48 27.60 -1.65
CA ILE A 161 -50.85 27.67 -1.08
C ILE A 161 -50.87 28.59 0.15
N SER A 162 -49.91 28.45 1.05
CA SER A 162 -49.79 29.32 2.23
C SER A 162 -49.77 30.82 1.85
N LYS A 163 -48.97 31.19 0.83
CA LYS A 163 -48.88 32.56 0.30
C LYS A 163 -50.14 33.05 -0.40
N LEU A 164 -50.95 32.15 -0.97
CA LEU A 164 -52.25 32.49 -1.56
C LEU A 164 -53.31 32.70 -0.46
N THR A 165 -53.36 31.82 0.53
CA THR A 165 -54.26 31.91 1.69
C THR A 165 -54.02 33.19 2.51
N GLU A 166 -52.75 33.59 2.71
CA GLU A 166 -52.41 34.84 3.37
C GLU A 166 -52.93 36.08 2.61
N LYS A 167 -52.85 36.07 1.27
CA LYS A 167 -53.39 37.15 0.42
C LYS A 167 -54.90 37.21 0.46
N ILE A 168 -55.59 36.07 0.38
CA ILE A 168 -57.05 36.00 0.55
C ILE A 168 -57.44 36.58 1.91
N ARG A 169 -56.78 36.16 3.00
CA ARG A 169 -57.05 36.68 4.36
C ARG A 169 -56.89 38.19 4.45
N LYS A 170 -55.87 38.77 3.80
CA LYS A 170 -55.68 40.24 3.71
C LYS A 170 -56.83 40.92 2.96
N TYR A 171 -57.21 40.42 1.78
CA TYR A 171 -58.36 40.97 1.04
C TYR A 171 -59.69 40.81 1.80
N THR A 172 -59.92 39.70 2.51
CA THR A 172 -61.11 39.49 3.34
C THR A 172 -61.18 40.47 4.52
N LEU A 173 -60.05 40.77 5.18
CA LEU A 173 -59.98 41.80 6.22
C LEU A 173 -60.36 43.18 5.66
N THR A 174 -59.75 43.59 4.55
CA THR A 174 -60.08 44.85 3.86
C THR A 174 -61.56 44.92 3.45
N ILE A 175 -62.13 43.83 2.95
CA ILE A 175 -63.57 43.71 2.63
C ILE A 175 -64.46 43.91 3.87
N ASN A 176 -64.07 43.38 5.02
CA ASN A 176 -64.84 43.53 6.26
C ASN A 176 -64.72 44.95 6.85
N GLU A 177 -63.52 45.55 6.79
CA GLU A 177 -63.29 46.95 7.19
C GLU A 177 -64.12 47.93 6.34
N PHE A 178 -64.27 47.68 5.03
CA PHE A 178 -65.14 48.48 4.17
C PHE A 178 -66.63 48.29 4.49
N LYS A 179 -67.09 47.04 4.71
CA LYS A 179 -68.49 46.76 5.12
C LYS A 179 -68.85 47.39 6.46
N GLN A 180 -67.91 47.45 7.40
CA GLN A 180 -68.14 48.12 8.67
C GLN A 180 -68.32 49.64 8.48
N LYS A 181 -67.45 50.28 7.67
CA LYS A 181 -67.59 51.71 7.33
C LYS A 181 -68.85 52.03 6.52
N GLU A 182 -69.31 51.11 5.67
CA GLU A 182 -70.59 51.23 4.95
C GLU A 182 -71.80 51.20 5.90
N ALA A 183 -71.71 50.49 7.04
CA ALA A 183 -72.74 50.49 8.06
C ALA A 183 -72.71 51.73 8.98
N GLU A 184 -71.52 52.26 9.30
CA GLU A 184 -71.33 53.34 10.29
C GLU A 184 -71.77 54.74 9.83
N SER A 185 -71.96 54.96 8.52
CA SER A 185 -72.81 56.04 7.95
C SER A 185 -72.48 57.50 8.30
N GLU A 186 -71.31 58.00 7.88
CA GLU A 186 -71.13 59.44 7.57
C GLU A 186 -71.26 59.72 6.06
N TRP A 187 -71.55 60.97 5.68
CA TRP A 187 -71.98 61.36 4.32
C TRP A 187 -70.85 61.32 3.28
N VAL A 188 -70.63 60.15 2.67
CA VAL A 188 -69.75 59.96 1.49
C VAL A 188 -70.43 60.44 0.20
N ALA A 189 -69.69 61.06 -0.72
CA ALA A 189 -70.26 61.53 -1.99
C ALA A 189 -70.63 60.37 -2.91
N LYS A 190 -71.74 60.50 -3.66
CA LYS A 190 -72.27 59.41 -4.51
C LYS A 190 -71.24 58.85 -5.50
N SER A 191 -70.40 59.71 -6.07
CA SER A 191 -69.29 59.32 -6.98
C SER A 191 -68.21 58.48 -6.31
N GLU A 192 -67.94 58.71 -5.02
CA GLU A 192 -66.95 57.96 -4.25
C GLU A 192 -67.52 56.59 -3.86
N TYR A 193 -68.81 56.53 -3.49
CA TYR A 193 -69.51 55.28 -3.22
C TYR A 193 -69.58 54.36 -4.46
N GLU A 194 -69.87 54.90 -5.65
CA GLU A 194 -69.89 54.11 -6.88
C GLU A 194 -68.47 53.59 -7.24
N ALA A 195 -67.41 54.36 -7.04
CA ALA A 195 -66.03 53.91 -7.22
C ALA A 195 -65.60 52.84 -6.19
N LEU A 196 -65.96 53.01 -4.91
CA LEU A 196 -65.73 52.00 -3.86
C LEU A 196 -66.43 50.68 -4.19
N LYS A 197 -67.64 50.73 -4.73
CA LYS A 197 -68.41 49.55 -5.15
C LYS A 197 -67.77 48.80 -6.32
N GLU A 198 -67.14 49.51 -7.25
CA GLU A 198 -66.36 48.90 -8.33
C GLU A 198 -65.07 48.23 -7.82
N ILE A 199 -64.34 48.89 -6.90
CA ILE A 199 -63.16 48.31 -6.23
C ILE A 199 -63.56 47.03 -5.47
N TYR A 200 -64.66 47.07 -4.73
CA TYR A 200 -65.20 45.93 -3.99
C TYR A 200 -65.52 44.74 -4.91
N ALA A 201 -66.25 44.98 -6.01
CA ALA A 201 -66.61 43.94 -6.98
C ALA A 201 -65.38 43.34 -7.72
N ASN A 202 -64.28 44.10 -7.83
CA ASN A 202 -63.03 43.61 -8.38
C ASN A 202 -62.23 42.77 -7.36
N LEU A 203 -62.25 43.14 -6.07
CA LEU A 203 -61.65 42.35 -5.00
C LEU A 203 -62.34 40.98 -4.80
N GLU A 204 -63.67 40.92 -4.88
CA GLU A 204 -64.40 39.64 -4.82
C GLU A 204 -64.04 38.71 -5.98
N LYS A 205 -63.96 39.23 -7.21
CA LYS A 205 -63.46 38.47 -8.37
C LYS A 205 -62.02 38.00 -8.17
N GLU A 206 -61.14 38.84 -7.60
CA GLU A 206 -59.77 38.41 -7.34
C GLU A 206 -59.75 37.27 -6.32
N ILE A 207 -60.46 37.37 -5.19
CA ILE A 207 -60.59 36.29 -4.20
C ILE A 207 -61.12 34.99 -4.85
N GLU A 208 -62.14 35.07 -5.71
CA GLU A 208 -62.69 33.90 -6.40
C GLU A 208 -61.63 33.22 -7.28
N THR A 209 -60.85 34.00 -8.04
CA THR A 209 -59.75 33.46 -8.87
C THR A 209 -58.61 32.88 -8.03
N LYS A 210 -58.24 33.49 -6.89
CA LYS A 210 -57.23 32.92 -5.98
C LYS A 210 -57.71 31.63 -5.32
N THR A 211 -58.99 31.56 -4.94
CA THR A 211 -59.61 30.36 -4.36
C THR A 211 -59.57 29.19 -5.35
N LYS A 212 -59.94 29.42 -6.62
CA LYS A 212 -59.79 28.42 -7.69
C LYS A 212 -58.32 28.01 -7.92
N GLN A 213 -57.36 28.92 -7.74
CA GLN A 213 -55.92 28.64 -7.83
C GLN A 213 -55.34 27.86 -6.62
N ILE A 214 -56.03 27.80 -5.49
CA ILE A 214 -55.69 26.95 -4.34
C ILE A 214 -56.22 25.53 -4.57
N LEU A 215 -57.51 25.38 -4.87
CA LEU A 215 -58.15 24.08 -5.12
C LEU A 215 -57.43 23.26 -6.21
N ALA A 216 -57.01 23.90 -7.31
CA ALA A 216 -56.25 23.28 -8.39
C ALA A 216 -54.77 22.95 -8.05
N ARG A 217 -54.30 23.30 -6.84
CA ARG A 217 -53.01 22.87 -6.26
C ARG A 217 -53.21 21.77 -5.23
N ASP A 218 -54.22 21.86 -4.38
CA ASP A 218 -54.59 20.79 -3.43
C ASP A 218 -54.84 19.46 -4.17
N GLU A 219 -55.57 19.50 -5.29
CA GLU A 219 -55.81 18.32 -6.14
C GLU A 219 -54.50 17.70 -6.68
N LYS A 220 -53.47 18.53 -6.94
CA LYS A 220 -52.15 18.06 -7.40
C LYS A 220 -51.31 17.50 -6.26
N ILE A 221 -51.40 18.08 -5.07
CA ILE A 221 -50.76 17.55 -3.85
C ILE A 221 -51.36 16.17 -3.54
N LYS A 222 -52.70 16.05 -3.59
CA LYS A 222 -53.40 14.77 -3.37
C LYS A 222 -52.87 13.68 -4.31
N LYS A 223 -52.87 13.93 -5.63
CA LYS A 223 -52.35 12.99 -6.64
C LYS A 223 -50.87 12.62 -6.42
N LEU A 224 -50.02 13.58 -6.06
CA LEU A 224 -48.61 13.31 -5.73
C LEU A 224 -48.46 12.48 -4.44
N SER A 225 -49.33 12.65 -3.46
CA SER A 225 -49.34 11.87 -2.22
C SER A 225 -49.83 10.43 -2.42
N GLU A 226 -50.83 10.22 -3.29
CA GLU A 226 -51.31 8.91 -3.72
C GLU A 226 -50.19 8.15 -4.46
N GLU A 227 -49.53 8.80 -5.44
CA GLU A 227 -48.36 8.24 -6.11
C GLU A 227 -47.19 7.92 -5.17
N LYS A 228 -46.93 8.75 -4.15
CA LYS A 228 -45.90 8.50 -3.13
C LYS A 228 -46.23 7.26 -2.32
N THR A 229 -47.47 7.15 -1.85
CA THR A 229 -47.95 6.00 -1.05
C THR A 229 -47.80 4.68 -1.82
N ILE A 230 -48.06 4.70 -3.14
CA ILE A 230 -47.87 3.53 -4.02
C ILE A 230 -46.38 3.14 -4.12
N LEU A 231 -45.46 4.11 -4.18
CA LEU A 231 -44.02 3.83 -4.21
C LEU A 231 -43.51 3.31 -2.85
N GLU A 232 -44.01 3.83 -1.74
CA GLU A 232 -43.66 3.37 -0.38
C GLU A 232 -44.16 1.94 -0.12
N ARG A 233 -45.40 1.60 -0.50
CA ARG A 233 -45.89 0.21 -0.46
C ARG A 233 -45.03 -0.74 -1.33
N ARG A 234 -44.59 -0.29 -2.51
CA ARG A 234 -43.68 -1.06 -3.39
C ARG A 234 -42.25 -1.20 -2.85
N LEU A 235 -41.84 -0.35 -1.93
CA LEU A 235 -40.58 -0.45 -1.19
C LEU A 235 -40.70 -1.48 -0.06
N ALA A 236 -41.76 -1.37 0.76
CA ALA A 236 -42.04 -2.27 1.88
C ALA A 236 -42.17 -3.74 1.43
N LEU A 237 -42.96 -4.00 0.38
CA LEU A 237 -43.14 -5.32 -0.25
C LEU A 237 -41.87 -5.94 -0.87
N LYS A 238 -40.71 -5.28 -0.74
CA LYS A 238 -39.38 -5.79 -1.15
C LYS A 238 -38.32 -5.72 -0.06
N GLY A 239 -38.60 -5.05 1.07
CA GLY A 239 -37.77 -5.17 2.28
C GLY A 239 -38.03 -6.50 3.01
N GLU A 240 -39.27 -6.98 2.96
CA GLU A 240 -39.64 -8.29 3.49
C GLU A 240 -39.31 -9.40 2.47
N GLY A 241 -38.35 -10.25 2.81
CA GLY A 241 -37.84 -11.31 1.94
C GLY A 241 -38.76 -12.53 1.83
N VAL A 242 -39.87 -12.40 1.10
CA VAL A 242 -40.85 -13.48 0.90
C VAL A 242 -40.32 -14.56 -0.08
N THR A 243 -40.19 -15.79 0.41
CA THR A 243 -39.93 -16.97 -0.42
C THR A 243 -41.19 -17.42 -1.17
N GLN A 244 -41.04 -17.94 -2.39
CA GLN A 244 -42.14 -18.16 -3.35
C GLN A 244 -43.21 -19.22 -2.97
N GLN A 245 -43.21 -19.76 -1.74
CA GLN A 245 -44.14 -20.82 -1.31
C GLN A 245 -45.37 -20.33 -0.53
N SER A 246 -45.42 -19.08 -0.05
CA SER A 246 -46.60 -18.54 0.66
C SER A 246 -47.69 -17.97 -0.26
N LEU A 247 -47.35 -17.66 -1.51
CA LEU A 247 -48.17 -16.87 -2.45
C LEU A 247 -49.42 -17.57 -3.02
N SER A 248 -49.74 -18.79 -2.60
CA SER A 248 -50.85 -19.60 -3.15
C SER A 248 -51.98 -19.89 -2.17
N GLN A 249 -51.93 -19.39 -0.93
CA GLN A 249 -52.98 -19.63 0.07
C GLN A 249 -53.60 -18.34 0.66
N THR A 250 -52.82 -17.29 0.91
CA THR A 250 -53.36 -16.03 1.49
C THR A 250 -54.28 -15.27 0.54
N SER A 251 -53.98 -15.28 -0.77
CA SER A 251 -54.74 -14.51 -1.77
C SER A 251 -56.23 -14.88 -1.89
N LEU A 252 -56.62 -16.11 -1.50
CA LEU A 252 -58.00 -16.59 -1.60
C LEU A 252 -58.84 -16.38 -0.32
N GLU A 253 -58.23 -15.93 0.77
CA GLU A 253 -58.91 -15.61 2.03
C GLU A 253 -59.06 -14.11 2.29
N GLU A 254 -58.30 -13.26 1.58
CA GLU A 254 -58.35 -11.80 1.73
C GLU A 254 -59.35 -11.13 0.76
N GLU A 255 -59.46 -11.57 -0.51
CA GLU A 255 -60.49 -11.06 -1.45
C GLU A 255 -61.92 -11.19 -0.87
N LYS A 256 -62.18 -12.29 -0.13
CA LYS A 256 -63.47 -12.55 0.53
C LYS A 256 -63.76 -11.68 1.76
N LYS A 257 -62.81 -10.86 2.21
CA LYS A 257 -63.01 -9.90 3.31
C LYS A 257 -63.31 -8.50 2.79
N GLU A 258 -62.82 -8.12 1.60
CA GLU A 258 -63.15 -6.81 1.01
C GLU A 258 -64.60 -6.80 0.49
N GLU A 259 -65.07 -7.84 -0.20
CA GLU A 259 -66.49 -7.97 -0.61
C GLU A 259 -67.47 -7.93 0.60
N ALA A 260 -67.03 -8.36 1.78
CA ALA A 260 -67.84 -8.34 2.99
C ALA A 260 -67.94 -6.95 3.65
N LEU A 261 -67.00 -6.03 3.34
CA LEU A 261 -66.91 -4.72 3.98
C LEU A 261 -67.64 -3.61 3.19
N GLU A 262 -67.62 -3.66 1.86
CA GLU A 262 -68.31 -2.66 1.02
C GLU A 262 -69.84 -2.67 1.22
N VAL A 263 -70.42 -3.83 1.55
CA VAL A 263 -71.86 -3.99 1.79
C VAL A 263 -72.32 -3.27 3.06
N GLN A 264 -71.51 -3.21 4.12
CA GLN A 264 -71.91 -2.55 5.37
C GLN A 264 -71.84 -1.02 5.32
N THR A 265 -71.04 -0.43 4.43
CA THR A 265 -70.83 1.03 4.41
C THR A 265 -71.87 1.85 3.63
N GLN A 266 -72.86 1.20 2.99
CA GLN A 266 -73.89 1.91 2.20
C GLN A 266 -75.19 2.25 2.95
N GLU A 267 -75.49 1.62 4.10
CA GLU A 267 -76.78 1.83 4.78
C GLU A 267 -76.81 3.00 5.79
N GLU A 268 -75.68 3.38 6.42
CA GLU A 268 -75.69 4.42 7.47
C GLU A 268 -75.69 5.87 6.95
N ALA A 269 -75.46 6.09 5.65
CA ALA A 269 -75.25 7.43 5.06
C ALA A 269 -76.56 8.25 4.82
N THR A 270 -77.63 8.00 5.59
CA THR A 270 -78.91 8.75 5.44
C THR A 270 -79.59 9.11 6.77
N LYS A 271 -79.01 10.06 7.53
CA LYS A 271 -79.81 10.84 8.50
C LYS A 271 -79.23 12.21 8.92
N GLU A 272 -80.17 13.16 8.91
CA GLU A 272 -80.27 14.36 9.75
C GLU A 272 -79.31 15.57 9.58
N VAL A 273 -79.89 16.75 9.88
CA VAL A 273 -79.37 18.10 9.65
C VAL A 273 -79.99 19.03 10.71
N SER A 274 -79.18 19.72 11.54
CA SER A 274 -79.42 21.12 12.05
C SER A 274 -78.52 21.56 13.22
N ILE A 275 -77.58 22.48 12.95
CA ILE A 275 -77.51 23.87 13.48
C ILE A 275 -78.25 24.10 14.84
N THR A 276 -77.64 24.50 15.98
CA THR A 276 -77.10 25.86 16.34
C THR A 276 -76.33 25.84 17.72
N PRO A 277 -75.64 26.91 18.19
CA PRO A 277 -74.51 26.82 19.17
C PRO A 277 -74.61 27.64 20.50
N LYS A 278 -73.55 27.60 21.35
CA LYS A 278 -73.05 28.60 22.34
C LYS A 278 -71.62 28.22 22.82
N SER A 279 -70.61 29.11 22.87
CA SER A 279 -70.10 29.96 24.00
C SER A 279 -69.54 29.17 25.22
N GLU A 280 -68.46 29.52 25.96
CA GLU A 280 -67.82 30.81 26.29
C GLU A 280 -66.26 30.78 26.49
N GLU A 281 -65.69 31.99 26.63
CA GLU A 281 -64.45 32.55 27.26
C GLU A 281 -63.66 31.79 28.38
N LYS A 282 -62.49 32.20 28.97
CA LYS A 282 -61.50 33.35 29.02
C LYS A 282 -60.22 32.84 29.77
N SER A 283 -59.06 33.53 30.00
CA SER A 283 -58.17 34.43 29.23
C SER A 283 -56.90 34.86 30.04
N ALA A 284 -55.68 34.82 29.49
CA ALA A 284 -54.45 35.52 29.97
C ALA A 284 -53.46 35.65 28.77
N LEU A 285 -52.79 36.76 28.40
CA LEU A 285 -52.17 37.94 29.09
C LEU A 285 -50.79 37.61 29.72
N LEU A 286 -49.72 38.44 29.62
CA LEU A 286 -49.65 39.91 29.42
C LEU A 286 -48.23 40.39 28.93
N LYS A 287 -48.13 41.30 27.92
CA LYS A 287 -47.05 42.34 27.67
C LYS A 287 -45.56 41.90 27.38
N GLU A 288 -44.63 42.68 26.78
CA GLU A 288 -44.63 44.00 26.06
C GLU A 288 -43.50 44.12 24.97
N GLN A 289 -43.33 45.31 24.35
CA GLN A 289 -42.37 45.73 23.26
C GLN A 289 -41.08 46.42 23.81
N PRO A 290 -40.10 46.99 23.03
CA PRO A 290 -39.95 47.35 21.59
C PRO A 290 -38.67 46.73 20.92
N GLU A 291 -38.08 47.08 19.74
CA GLU A 291 -37.90 48.35 18.98
C GLU A 291 -37.88 48.25 17.43
N GLU A 292 -38.31 49.37 16.84
CA GLU A 292 -38.09 50.09 15.55
C GLU A 292 -37.36 49.52 14.31
N VAL A 293 -37.76 50.08 13.15
CA VAL A 293 -37.10 50.01 11.82
C VAL A 293 -37.32 51.34 11.08
N GLU A 294 -36.27 51.98 10.57
CA GLU A 294 -36.39 53.17 9.69
C GLU A 294 -36.17 52.86 8.18
N LYS A 295 -37.24 53.13 7.41
CA LYS A 295 -37.31 53.96 6.18
C LYS A 295 -36.35 53.77 4.97
N GLU A 296 -37.00 53.63 3.81
CA GLU A 296 -36.85 54.47 2.57
C GLU A 296 -35.51 54.44 1.77
N THR A 297 -35.42 54.81 0.46
CA THR A 297 -36.39 55.03 -0.65
C THR A 297 -35.76 54.69 -2.04
N LYS A 298 -36.50 54.87 -3.14
CA LYS A 298 -36.12 54.59 -4.55
C LYS A 298 -35.44 55.78 -5.24
N LYS A 299 -34.73 55.56 -6.37
CA LYS A 299 -34.91 56.20 -7.73
C LYS A 299 -33.81 55.76 -8.74
N GLU A 300 -34.09 55.41 -10.02
CA GLU A 300 -34.29 56.22 -11.26
C GLU A 300 -33.02 56.97 -11.78
N THR A 301 -32.62 57.08 -13.07
CA THR A 301 -33.09 56.52 -14.39
C THR A 301 -32.08 56.73 -15.57
N LYS A 302 -32.07 55.80 -16.56
CA LYS A 302 -31.96 55.97 -18.05
C LYS A 302 -30.84 56.78 -18.79
N LYS A 303 -30.25 56.09 -19.81
CA LYS A 303 -30.12 56.41 -21.27
C LYS A 303 -28.85 57.08 -21.92
N GLU A 304 -28.38 56.39 -22.99
CA GLU A 304 -28.02 56.82 -24.37
C GLU A 304 -26.71 57.57 -24.77
N GLY A 305 -25.94 56.95 -25.70
CA GLY A 305 -25.52 57.62 -26.96
C GLY A 305 -24.08 57.42 -27.51
N ILE A 306 -23.94 56.68 -28.65
CA ILE A 306 -23.23 57.05 -29.92
C ILE A 306 -21.73 57.52 -29.89
N SER A 307 -20.77 57.13 -30.75
CA SER A 307 -20.58 56.08 -31.79
C SER A 307 -19.14 56.14 -32.41
N LEU A 308 -18.73 55.13 -33.21
CA LEU A 308 -17.55 55.09 -34.12
C LEU A 308 -16.14 55.11 -33.48
N GLY A 309 -15.10 54.46 -34.03
CA GLY A 309 -15.02 53.49 -35.13
C GLY A 309 -13.58 53.32 -35.67
N GLU A 310 -13.20 52.13 -36.18
CA GLU A 310 -12.23 51.83 -37.28
C GLU A 310 -11.81 50.34 -37.29
N GLU A 311 -11.68 49.75 -38.50
CA GLU A 311 -11.06 48.44 -38.76
C GLU A 311 -9.84 48.64 -39.67
N LEU A 312 -8.78 47.83 -39.50
CA LEU A 312 -7.80 47.58 -40.56
C LEU A 312 -7.43 46.10 -40.66
N LYS A 313 -6.96 45.69 -41.85
CA LYS A 313 -6.91 44.30 -42.34
C LYS A 313 -5.48 43.76 -42.52
N PRO A 314 -5.30 42.42 -42.63
CA PRO A 314 -3.98 41.79 -42.64
C PRO A 314 -3.28 41.90 -44.00
N GLN A 315 -1.97 41.65 -44.01
CA GLN A 315 -1.17 41.40 -45.21
C GLN A 315 -0.29 40.16 -45.03
N GLU A 316 -0.26 39.32 -46.06
CA GLU A 316 0.81 38.36 -46.32
C GLU A 316 1.78 39.01 -47.32
N GLU A 317 3.09 38.80 -47.20
CA GLU A 317 4.02 39.07 -48.31
C GLU A 317 5.23 38.12 -48.25
N THR A 318 5.87 37.88 -49.41
CA THR A 318 6.71 36.69 -49.64
C THR A 318 8.19 37.00 -49.92
N VAL A 319 9.04 36.17 -49.31
CA VAL A 319 10.38 35.72 -49.76
C VAL A 319 11.35 36.75 -50.35
N LYS A 320 12.49 36.92 -49.66
CA LYS A 320 13.80 37.11 -50.33
C LYS A 320 14.94 36.54 -49.49
N LEU A 321 15.82 35.78 -50.15
CA LEU A 321 17.10 35.33 -49.62
C LEU A 321 18.12 36.49 -49.62
N PRO A 322 19.13 36.40 -48.76
CA PRO A 322 20.49 36.44 -49.28
C PRO A 322 21.29 35.21 -48.84
N GLU A 323 21.98 34.60 -49.79
CA GLU A 323 22.99 33.58 -49.52
C GLU A 323 24.27 34.25 -49.02
N LYS A 324 24.88 33.70 -47.97
CA LYS A 324 26.34 33.73 -47.77
C LYS A 324 26.75 32.59 -46.83
N GLU A 325 27.63 31.74 -47.35
CA GLU A 325 28.33 30.72 -46.58
C GLU A 325 29.47 31.38 -45.79
N GLU A 326 29.74 30.91 -44.56
CA GLU A 326 31.10 30.61 -44.07
C GLU A 326 31.09 30.00 -42.65
N GLU A 327 32.01 29.05 -42.43
CA GLU A 327 32.49 28.46 -41.17
C GLU A 327 31.49 28.19 -40.01
N ILE A 328 30.94 26.96 -39.98
CA ILE A 328 30.50 26.34 -38.71
C ILE A 328 31.74 25.98 -37.90
N LYS A 329 31.93 26.63 -36.74
CA LYS A 329 32.81 26.13 -35.67
C LYS A 329 31.97 25.28 -34.71
N GLU A 330 32.38 24.03 -34.53
CA GLU A 330 31.78 23.13 -33.55
C GLU A 330 32.26 23.50 -32.14
N GLU A 331 31.68 24.56 -31.57
CA GLU A 331 31.73 24.76 -30.12
C GLU A 331 30.70 23.85 -29.47
N GLU A 332 31.16 22.94 -28.60
CA GLU A 332 30.29 22.06 -27.81
C GLU A 332 29.53 22.87 -26.75
N VAL A 333 28.42 23.51 -27.18
CA VAL A 333 27.48 24.15 -26.27
C VAL A 333 26.91 23.08 -25.34
N LYS A 334 27.43 23.04 -24.11
CA LYS A 334 26.81 22.34 -22.99
C LYS A 334 25.37 22.81 -22.89
N LYS A 335 24.43 21.92 -23.15
CA LYS A 335 23.01 22.23 -23.05
C LYS A 335 22.66 22.31 -21.58
N GLU A 336 22.35 23.52 -21.15
CA GLU A 336 21.61 23.76 -19.92
C GLU A 336 20.14 23.34 -20.15
N PRO A 337 19.39 22.97 -19.10
CA PRO A 337 17.98 22.61 -19.24
C PRO A 337 17.16 23.86 -19.61
N GLU A 338 16.12 23.70 -20.43
CA GLU A 338 15.25 24.82 -20.82
C GLU A 338 14.33 25.28 -19.68
N THR A 339 14.14 24.43 -18.68
CA THR A 339 13.43 24.73 -17.44
C THR A 339 14.21 24.28 -16.21
N LEU A 340 13.98 24.95 -15.06
CA LEU A 340 14.45 24.46 -13.77
C LEU A 340 13.45 23.44 -13.18
N PRO A 341 13.89 22.53 -12.30
CA PRO A 341 12.97 21.62 -11.61
C PRO A 341 11.92 22.39 -10.80
N GLU A 342 10.65 21.99 -10.96
CA GLU A 342 9.48 22.58 -10.30
C GLU A 342 9.55 22.54 -8.76
N VAL A 343 10.39 21.67 -8.21
CA VAL A 343 10.59 21.47 -6.77
C VAL A 343 12.05 21.13 -6.48
N GLU A 344 12.65 21.79 -5.50
CA GLU A 344 14.00 21.52 -5.00
C GLU A 344 14.15 20.05 -4.57
N LEU A 345 15.30 19.45 -4.88
CA LEU A 345 15.61 18.05 -4.58
C LEU A 345 15.38 17.68 -3.10
N GLU A 346 15.77 18.55 -2.17
CA GLU A 346 15.57 18.38 -0.71
C GLU A 346 14.10 18.26 -0.30
N LYS A 347 13.18 18.82 -1.10
CA LYS A 347 11.73 18.79 -0.90
C LYS A 347 11.06 17.59 -1.59
N VAL A 348 11.81 16.74 -2.30
CA VAL A 348 11.29 15.50 -2.91
C VAL A 348 11.31 14.34 -1.89
N ARG A 349 10.30 13.48 -1.91
CA ARG A 349 10.26 12.19 -1.19
C ARG A 349 9.81 11.09 -2.16
N ASN A 350 10.64 10.07 -2.40
CA ASN A 350 10.24 8.93 -3.22
C ASN A 350 10.00 7.72 -2.31
N ILE A 351 8.72 7.40 -2.06
CA ILE A 351 8.32 6.45 -1.03
C ILE A 351 7.56 5.25 -1.59
N GLY A 352 7.85 4.07 -1.05
CA GLY A 352 6.98 2.91 -1.17
C GLY A 352 5.93 2.91 -0.06
N ILE A 353 4.77 2.30 -0.32
CA ILE A 353 3.91 1.79 0.74
C ILE A 353 3.85 0.27 0.55
N ALA A 354 4.31 -0.48 1.56
CA ALA A 354 4.51 -1.92 1.49
C ALA A 354 3.95 -2.62 2.75
N ALA A 355 3.34 -3.78 2.59
CA ALA A 355 2.56 -4.44 3.64
C ALA A 355 2.31 -5.92 3.32
N HIS A 356 1.74 -6.66 4.27
CA HIS A 356 1.03 -7.90 3.97
C HIS A 356 -0.32 -7.61 3.24
N ILE A 357 -0.92 -8.68 2.71
CA ILE A 357 -2.32 -8.76 2.26
C ILE A 357 -3.23 -8.22 3.37
N ASP A 358 -4.32 -7.54 2.98
CA ASP A 358 -5.38 -7.02 3.87
C ASP A 358 -4.96 -6.10 5.03
N ALA A 359 -3.68 -5.74 5.18
CA ALA A 359 -3.19 -4.74 6.13
C ALA A 359 -3.65 -3.30 5.82
N GLY A 360 -4.42 -3.10 4.74
CA GLY A 360 -5.03 -1.81 4.37
C GLY A 360 -4.09 -0.82 3.68
N LYS A 361 -2.97 -1.31 3.12
CA LYS A 361 -1.98 -0.56 2.32
C LYS A 361 -2.63 0.40 1.31
N THR A 362 -3.38 -0.15 0.35
CA THR A 362 -4.04 0.64 -0.71
C THR A 362 -5.05 1.63 -0.13
N THR A 363 -5.75 1.27 0.94
CA THR A 363 -6.67 2.18 1.67
C THR A 363 -5.93 3.41 2.21
N ILE A 364 -4.73 3.22 2.78
CA ILE A 364 -3.87 4.33 3.22
C ILE A 364 -3.42 5.18 2.02
N THR A 365 -3.05 4.56 0.90
CA THR A 365 -2.69 5.25 -0.35
C THR A 365 -3.84 6.13 -0.86
N GLU A 366 -5.07 5.63 -0.88
CA GLU A 366 -6.27 6.41 -1.23
C GLU A 366 -6.54 7.54 -0.23
N ARG A 367 -6.32 7.35 1.08
CA ARG A 367 -6.47 8.42 2.08
C ARG A 367 -5.38 9.49 1.93
N ILE A 368 -4.14 9.12 1.60
CA ILE A 368 -3.06 10.06 1.28
C ILE A 368 -3.43 10.90 0.06
N LEU A 369 -3.96 10.29 -1.01
CA LEU A 369 -4.43 11.03 -2.20
C LEU A 369 -5.59 11.98 -1.89
N PHE A 370 -6.48 11.61 -0.96
CA PHE A 370 -7.57 12.49 -0.51
C PHE A 370 -7.07 13.68 0.33
N TYR A 371 -6.20 13.44 1.31
CA TYR A 371 -5.70 14.51 2.20
C TYR A 371 -4.72 15.47 1.52
N THR A 372 -3.90 14.99 0.57
CA THR A 372 -3.06 15.83 -0.31
C THR A 372 -3.86 16.56 -1.40
N GLY A 373 -5.20 16.43 -1.41
CA GLY A 373 -6.09 17.07 -2.39
C GLY A 373 -6.01 16.52 -3.81
N ARG A 374 -5.15 15.53 -4.09
CA ARG A 374 -4.95 14.95 -5.43
C ARG A 374 -6.16 14.10 -5.88
N SER A 375 -6.98 13.62 -4.95
CA SER A 375 -8.34 13.12 -5.21
C SER A 375 -9.37 13.89 -4.39
N HIS A 376 -10.48 14.28 -5.03
CA HIS A 376 -11.62 14.90 -4.34
C HIS A 376 -12.61 13.86 -3.75
N LYS A 377 -12.34 12.56 -3.90
CA LYS A 377 -13.16 11.48 -3.36
C LYS A 377 -12.30 10.45 -2.63
N ILE A 378 -12.84 9.94 -1.52
CA ILE A 378 -12.30 8.75 -0.86
C ILE A 378 -12.65 7.52 -1.71
N GLY A 379 -11.64 6.81 -2.21
CA GLY A 379 -11.80 5.51 -2.84
C GLY A 379 -11.87 4.38 -1.80
N GLU A 380 -12.80 3.44 -2.01
CA GLU A 380 -12.90 2.20 -1.23
C GLU A 380 -12.46 1.01 -2.11
N VAL A 381 -11.56 0.17 -1.59
CA VAL A 381 -11.00 -0.98 -2.33
C VAL A 381 -12.05 -2.06 -2.57
N HIS A 382 -12.87 -2.36 -1.55
CA HIS A 382 -13.89 -3.42 -1.60
C HIS A 382 -15.03 -3.15 -2.60
N ASP A 383 -15.30 -1.87 -2.89
CA ASP A 383 -16.24 -1.44 -3.93
C ASP A 383 -15.61 -1.31 -5.32
N GLY A 384 -14.30 -1.54 -5.45
CA GLY A 384 -13.55 -1.28 -6.68
C GLY A 384 -13.45 0.21 -7.03
N GLN A 385 -13.68 1.11 -6.07
CA GLN A 385 -13.65 2.56 -6.25
C GLN A 385 -12.23 3.16 -6.13
N ALA A 386 -11.27 2.40 -5.58
CA ALA A 386 -9.86 2.81 -5.50
C ALA A 386 -9.30 3.26 -6.87
N GLN A 387 -8.52 4.34 -6.87
CA GLN A 387 -7.83 4.88 -8.04
C GLN A 387 -6.54 4.11 -8.36
N MET A 388 -5.83 3.60 -7.34
CA MET A 388 -4.54 2.91 -7.52
C MET A 388 -4.68 1.50 -8.11
N ASP A 389 -5.65 0.71 -7.66
CA ASP A 389 -6.02 -0.59 -8.22
C ASP A 389 -6.82 -0.40 -9.53
N TRP A 390 -6.14 0.03 -10.60
CA TRP A 390 -6.78 0.45 -11.86
C TRP A 390 -7.10 -0.71 -12.81
N MET A 391 -6.45 -1.88 -12.69
CA MET A 391 -6.74 -3.01 -13.56
C MET A 391 -8.08 -3.65 -13.19
N LYS A 392 -8.77 -4.18 -14.21
CA LYS A 392 -10.03 -4.91 -14.00
C LYS A 392 -9.85 -6.10 -13.04
N GLN A 393 -8.75 -6.84 -13.16
CA GLN A 393 -8.42 -7.98 -12.32
C GLN A 393 -8.14 -7.60 -10.86
N GLU A 394 -7.63 -6.39 -10.61
CA GLU A 394 -7.41 -5.87 -9.26
C GLU A 394 -8.76 -5.55 -8.61
N LYS A 395 -9.61 -4.79 -9.31
CA LYS A 395 -10.99 -4.46 -8.88
C LYS A 395 -11.91 -5.68 -8.72
N GLU A 396 -11.74 -6.72 -9.53
CA GLU A 396 -12.50 -7.98 -9.42
C GLU A 396 -12.04 -8.88 -8.27
N ARG A 397 -10.82 -8.68 -7.73
CA ARG A 397 -10.23 -9.51 -6.67
C ARG A 397 -10.02 -8.79 -5.34
N GLY A 398 -10.05 -7.45 -5.32
CA GLY A 398 -9.76 -6.63 -4.14
C GLY A 398 -8.28 -6.60 -3.75
N ILE A 399 -7.37 -6.90 -4.69
CA ILE A 399 -5.91 -6.96 -4.43
C ILE A 399 -5.12 -6.17 -5.47
N THR A 400 -4.09 -5.45 -5.03
CA THR A 400 -3.09 -4.81 -5.91
C THR A 400 -2.18 -5.87 -6.52
N ILE A 401 -2.10 -5.90 -7.86
CA ILE A 401 -1.31 -6.84 -8.66
C ILE A 401 -0.08 -6.14 -9.26
N THR A 402 -0.22 -4.86 -9.63
CA THR A 402 0.85 -4.07 -10.25
C THR A 402 1.15 -2.83 -9.42
N SER A 403 2.42 -2.40 -9.37
CA SER A 403 2.77 -1.18 -8.65
C SER A 403 2.31 0.07 -9.40
N ALA A 404 1.38 0.83 -8.83
CA ALA A 404 0.94 2.11 -9.36
C ALA A 404 1.85 3.25 -8.85
N VAL A 405 2.25 4.15 -9.75
CA VAL A 405 3.02 5.35 -9.42
C VAL A 405 2.09 6.56 -9.40
N THR A 406 2.22 7.44 -8.41
CA THR A 406 1.51 8.72 -8.37
C THR A 406 2.30 9.78 -7.61
N THR A 407 2.27 11.02 -8.10
CA THR A 407 2.83 12.19 -7.40
C THR A 407 1.72 12.99 -6.70
N CYS A 408 1.98 13.43 -5.47
CA CYS A 408 1.16 14.38 -4.72
C CYS A 408 2.04 15.35 -3.91
N PHE A 409 1.42 16.30 -3.21
CA PHE A 409 2.12 17.34 -2.46
C PHE A 409 1.61 17.43 -1.02
N TRP A 410 2.51 17.62 -0.05
CA TRP A 410 2.20 17.85 1.36
C TRP A 410 3.23 18.81 1.95
N ASN A 411 2.79 19.90 2.58
CA ASN A 411 3.66 20.92 3.21
C ASN A 411 4.84 21.33 2.31
N GLU A 412 4.53 21.80 1.09
CA GLU A 412 5.44 22.17 -0.01
C GLU A 412 6.36 21.06 -0.56
N LYS A 413 6.31 19.85 0.00
CA LYS A 413 7.14 18.72 -0.41
C LYS A 413 6.41 17.83 -1.40
N ARG A 414 7.14 17.38 -2.42
CA ARG A 414 6.64 16.54 -3.52
C ARG A 414 6.85 15.08 -3.18
N ILE A 415 5.76 14.35 -2.95
CA ILE A 415 5.77 12.93 -2.59
C ILE A 415 5.44 12.11 -3.83
N ASN A 416 6.41 11.33 -4.31
CA ASN A 416 6.23 10.32 -5.33
C ASN A 416 5.98 8.98 -4.63
N ILE A 417 4.79 8.41 -4.78
CA ILE A 417 4.37 7.17 -4.14
C ILE A 417 4.40 6.03 -5.15
N ILE A 418 5.05 4.93 -4.80
CA ILE A 418 4.88 3.62 -5.44
C ILE A 418 4.09 2.72 -4.49
N ASP A 419 2.84 2.42 -4.86
CA ASP A 419 1.99 1.52 -4.07
C ASP A 419 2.30 0.07 -4.46
N THR A 420 2.79 -0.77 -3.55
CA THR A 420 3.32 -2.10 -3.93
C THR A 420 2.32 -3.24 -3.70
N PRO A 421 2.36 -4.33 -4.49
CA PRO A 421 1.62 -5.55 -4.15
C PRO A 421 2.00 -6.09 -2.76
N GLY A 422 1.01 -6.56 -2.01
CA GLY A 422 1.21 -7.15 -0.66
C GLY A 422 1.23 -8.68 -0.62
N HIS A 423 1.10 -9.33 -1.79
CA HIS A 423 0.98 -10.79 -1.94
C HIS A 423 2.30 -11.39 -2.46
N VAL A 424 2.73 -12.52 -1.89
CA VAL A 424 4.02 -13.17 -2.18
C VAL A 424 4.28 -13.48 -3.66
N ASP A 425 3.26 -13.89 -4.42
CA ASP A 425 3.32 -14.11 -5.88
C ASP A 425 3.84 -12.88 -6.66
N PHE A 426 3.73 -11.68 -6.10
CA PHE A 426 4.16 -10.42 -6.71
C PHE A 426 5.43 -9.84 -6.04
N THR A 427 6.18 -10.64 -5.28
CA THR A 427 7.51 -10.28 -4.72
C THR A 427 8.44 -9.66 -5.76
N ALA A 428 8.39 -10.12 -7.02
CA ALA A 428 9.16 -9.53 -8.12
C ALA A 428 8.80 -8.06 -8.42
N GLU A 429 7.58 -7.59 -8.13
CA GLU A 429 7.19 -6.17 -8.25
C GLU A 429 7.65 -5.36 -7.01
N VAL A 430 7.66 -5.98 -5.82
CA VAL A 430 8.17 -5.39 -4.57
C VAL A 430 9.69 -5.16 -4.64
N GLU A 431 10.47 -6.15 -5.10
CA GLU A 431 11.91 -6.06 -5.38
C GLU A 431 12.24 -4.87 -6.31
N ARG A 432 11.44 -4.70 -7.38
CA ARG A 432 11.59 -3.59 -8.33
C ARG A 432 11.33 -2.23 -7.69
N ALA A 433 10.27 -2.13 -6.90
CA ALA A 433 9.91 -0.89 -6.22
C ALA A 433 10.99 -0.50 -5.21
N LEU A 434 11.34 -1.38 -4.27
CA LEU A 434 12.31 -1.10 -3.21
C LEU A 434 13.69 -0.71 -3.77
N ARG A 435 14.09 -1.18 -4.95
CA ARG A 435 15.37 -0.79 -5.58
C ARG A 435 15.42 0.65 -6.12
N VAL A 436 14.27 1.32 -6.34
CA VAL A 436 14.20 2.69 -6.90
C VAL A 436 13.62 3.74 -5.96
N LEU A 437 13.29 3.33 -4.73
CA LEU A 437 12.70 4.17 -3.70
C LEU A 437 13.78 4.72 -2.77
N ASP A 438 13.57 5.95 -2.30
CA ASP A 438 14.46 6.57 -1.31
C ASP A 438 14.07 6.11 0.11
N GLY A 439 12.79 5.81 0.35
CA GLY A 439 12.29 5.31 1.64
C GLY A 439 11.02 4.46 1.49
N VAL A 440 10.57 3.86 2.59
CA VAL A 440 9.35 3.02 2.59
C VAL A 440 8.52 3.21 3.87
N VAL A 441 7.20 3.24 3.69
CA VAL A 441 6.20 3.10 4.75
C VAL A 441 5.82 1.63 4.85
N VAL A 442 6.21 0.96 5.93
CA VAL A 442 5.82 -0.43 6.20
C VAL A 442 4.52 -0.42 7.00
N VAL A 443 3.45 -0.98 6.43
CA VAL A 443 2.14 -1.04 7.09
C VAL A 443 1.97 -2.42 7.74
N PHE A 444 1.80 -2.41 9.05
CA PHE A 444 1.33 -3.58 9.82
C PHE A 444 -0.12 -3.35 10.23
N SER A 445 -0.80 -4.42 10.61
CA SER A 445 -2.16 -4.36 11.13
C SER A 445 -2.18 -4.62 12.63
N ALA A 446 -2.95 -3.83 13.38
CA ALA A 446 -3.04 -3.89 14.84
C ALA A 446 -3.61 -5.22 15.38
N VAL A 447 -4.30 -6.00 14.53
CA VAL A 447 -4.98 -7.25 14.91
C VAL A 447 -4.13 -8.49 14.58
N GLU A 448 -3.53 -8.54 13.39
CA GLU A 448 -2.72 -9.65 12.90
C GLU A 448 -1.24 -9.55 13.32
N GLY A 449 -0.69 -8.34 13.43
CA GLY A 449 0.68 -8.09 13.88
C GLY A 449 1.76 -8.35 12.82
N VAL A 450 2.90 -8.92 13.24
CA VAL A 450 3.99 -9.30 12.33
C VAL A 450 3.81 -10.73 11.86
N GLU A 451 3.62 -10.89 10.54
CA GLU A 451 3.42 -12.15 9.85
C GLU A 451 4.58 -12.47 8.88
N ALA A 452 4.70 -13.74 8.46
CA ALA A 452 5.83 -14.22 7.64
C ALA A 452 6.00 -13.53 6.27
N GLN A 453 4.92 -12.95 5.72
CA GLN A 453 5.02 -12.13 4.50
C GLN A 453 5.57 -10.74 4.82
N SER A 454 5.20 -10.14 5.96
CA SER A 454 5.78 -8.88 6.45
C SER A 454 7.27 -9.04 6.77
N GLU A 455 7.70 -10.17 7.35
CA GLU A 455 9.14 -10.51 7.47
C GLU A 455 9.86 -10.51 6.12
N THR A 456 9.19 -11.01 5.07
CA THR A 456 9.76 -11.08 3.71
C THR A 456 9.94 -9.69 3.12
N VAL A 457 8.91 -8.84 3.18
CA VAL A 457 8.97 -7.43 2.75
C VAL A 457 10.03 -6.65 3.54
N TRP A 458 10.12 -6.88 4.85
CA TRP A 458 11.12 -6.24 5.71
C TRP A 458 12.54 -6.61 5.30
N ARG A 459 12.83 -7.91 5.11
CA ARG A 459 14.15 -8.38 4.63
C ARG A 459 14.49 -7.85 3.24
N GLN A 460 13.50 -7.59 2.38
CA GLN A 460 13.72 -6.95 1.08
C GLN A 460 14.06 -5.45 1.20
N ALA A 461 13.45 -4.74 2.15
CA ALA A 461 13.83 -3.36 2.43
C ALA A 461 15.25 -3.26 3.02
N ASP A 462 15.61 -4.17 3.93
CA ASP A 462 16.95 -4.24 4.53
C ASP A 462 18.03 -4.66 3.52
N LYS A 463 17.73 -5.60 2.62
CA LYS A 463 18.59 -5.98 1.47
C LYS A 463 19.03 -4.76 0.66
N TYR A 464 18.14 -3.81 0.43
CA TYR A 464 18.43 -2.55 -0.27
C TYR A 464 18.74 -1.37 0.66
N HIS A 465 18.85 -1.61 1.97
CA HIS A 465 19.15 -0.63 3.01
C HIS A 465 18.16 0.56 3.05
N VAL A 466 16.92 0.35 2.58
CA VAL A 466 15.91 1.40 2.42
C VAL A 466 15.43 1.88 3.81
N PRO A 467 15.56 3.18 4.14
CA PRO A 467 14.99 3.79 5.35
C PRO A 467 13.49 3.53 5.49
N LYS A 468 13.10 3.10 6.69
CA LYS A 468 11.72 2.67 7.02
C LYS A 468 11.07 3.61 8.03
N ILE A 469 9.79 3.90 7.84
CA ILE A 469 8.88 4.23 8.94
C ILE A 469 7.77 3.17 8.97
N VAL A 470 7.15 2.96 10.14
CA VAL A 470 6.06 2.01 10.32
C VAL A 470 4.74 2.73 10.59
N PHE A 471 3.65 2.23 10.00
CA PHE A 471 2.29 2.61 10.36
C PHE A 471 1.48 1.38 10.80
N VAL A 472 1.07 1.34 12.06
CA VAL A 472 0.18 0.30 12.62
C VAL A 472 -1.28 0.70 12.34
N ASN A 473 -1.86 0.11 11.30
CA ASN A 473 -3.21 0.36 10.80
C ASN A 473 -4.25 -0.51 11.53
N LYS A 474 -5.55 -0.30 11.22
CA LYS A 474 -6.70 -1.01 11.81
C LYS A 474 -6.86 -0.85 13.32
N MET A 475 -6.40 0.26 13.91
CA MET A 475 -6.63 0.54 15.35
C MET A 475 -8.13 0.60 15.74
N ASP A 476 -9.02 0.74 14.75
CA ASP A 476 -10.49 0.68 14.88
C ASP A 476 -11.08 -0.72 15.10
N ARG A 477 -10.29 -1.80 14.98
CA ARG A 477 -10.80 -3.18 14.94
C ARG A 477 -10.71 -3.90 16.27
N MET A 478 -11.60 -4.88 16.46
CA MET A 478 -11.55 -5.79 17.61
C MET A 478 -10.23 -6.56 17.62
N GLY A 479 -9.57 -6.65 18.78
CA GLY A 479 -8.24 -7.22 18.94
C GLY A 479 -7.09 -6.32 18.50
N ALA A 480 -7.32 -5.01 18.28
CA ALA A 480 -6.27 -4.06 17.95
C ALA A 480 -5.37 -3.75 19.17
N ASP A 481 -4.09 -4.13 19.09
CA ASP A 481 -3.10 -3.90 20.14
C ASP A 481 -1.78 -3.40 19.57
N PHE A 482 -1.56 -2.08 19.67
CA PHE A 482 -0.35 -1.39 19.25
C PHE A 482 0.92 -1.89 19.96
N PHE A 483 0.83 -2.17 21.26
CA PHE A 483 1.99 -2.53 22.08
C PHE A 483 2.44 -3.97 21.79
N ARG A 484 1.49 -4.86 21.52
CA ARG A 484 1.80 -6.19 20.96
C ARG A 484 2.49 -6.08 19.60
N VAL A 485 2.04 -5.21 18.69
CA VAL A 485 2.69 -5.05 17.37
C VAL A 485 4.10 -4.45 17.49
N MET A 486 4.30 -3.47 18.38
CA MET A 486 5.64 -2.95 18.74
C MET A 486 6.56 -4.08 19.19
N LYS A 487 6.11 -4.88 20.17
CA LYS A 487 6.87 -6.02 20.70
C LYS A 487 7.17 -7.08 19.63
N ASP A 488 6.19 -7.39 18.79
CA ASP A 488 6.32 -8.31 17.65
C ASP A 488 7.44 -7.88 16.69
N MET A 489 7.61 -6.57 16.45
CA MET A 489 8.68 -6.05 15.60
C MET A 489 10.06 -6.14 16.27
N GLU A 490 10.16 -5.89 17.58
CA GLU A 490 11.41 -6.07 18.33
C GLU A 490 11.81 -7.56 18.40
N GLU A 491 10.86 -8.49 18.66
CA GLU A 491 11.16 -9.93 18.83
C GLU A 491 11.31 -10.70 17.50
N LYS A 492 10.49 -10.44 16.47
CA LYS A 492 10.48 -11.24 15.22
C LYS A 492 11.35 -10.64 14.11
N LEU A 493 11.45 -9.31 14.04
CA LEU A 493 12.21 -8.60 13.00
C LEU A 493 13.59 -8.13 13.51
N THR A 494 13.82 -8.15 14.83
CA THR A 494 14.98 -7.52 15.48
C THR A 494 15.09 -6.03 15.11
N ALA A 495 13.95 -5.38 14.91
CA ALA A 495 13.88 -4.01 14.40
C ALA A 495 14.12 -2.98 15.51
N PRO A 496 14.95 -1.94 15.31
CA PRO A 496 15.17 -0.87 16.28
C PRO A 496 14.01 0.14 16.25
N VAL A 497 12.80 -0.33 16.57
CA VAL A 497 11.59 0.49 16.51
C VAL A 497 11.53 1.52 17.64
N VAL A 498 10.97 2.70 17.37
CA VAL A 498 10.70 3.73 18.37
C VAL A 498 9.30 4.30 18.13
N ALA A 499 8.45 4.24 19.16
CA ALA A 499 7.12 4.83 19.08
C ALA A 499 7.25 6.36 19.03
N ILE A 500 6.62 6.99 18.03
CA ILE A 500 6.45 8.45 17.97
C ILE A 500 4.99 8.87 18.14
N THR A 501 4.04 7.93 18.03
CA THR A 501 2.64 8.16 18.45
C THR A 501 2.10 6.99 19.27
N LEU A 502 1.27 7.28 20.29
CA LEU A 502 0.47 6.27 21.01
C LEU A 502 -1.01 6.37 20.63
N PRO A 503 -1.79 5.28 20.64
CA PRO A 503 -3.23 5.33 20.40
C PRO A 503 -4.02 5.87 21.61
N VAL A 504 -5.11 6.60 21.35
CA VAL A 504 -6.07 7.05 22.38
C VAL A 504 -7.40 6.32 22.19
N GLY A 505 -7.80 5.55 23.20
CA GLY A 505 -8.87 4.55 23.11
C GLY A 505 -8.44 3.29 22.36
N LYS A 506 -9.32 2.28 22.35
CA LYS A 506 -9.10 0.98 21.67
C LYS A 506 -10.30 0.60 20.83
N GLU A 507 -10.06 -0.13 19.75
CA GLU A 507 -11.11 -0.70 18.89
C GLU A 507 -12.13 0.37 18.45
N ASN A 508 -13.43 0.15 18.67
CA ASN A 508 -14.49 1.13 18.37
C ASN A 508 -14.35 2.46 19.12
N GLU A 509 -13.63 2.50 20.24
CA GLU A 509 -13.39 3.72 21.03
C GLU A 509 -12.12 4.48 20.60
N PHE A 510 -11.41 4.01 19.57
CA PHE A 510 -10.21 4.68 19.04
C PHE A 510 -10.54 6.07 18.47
N LYS A 511 -10.18 7.13 19.21
CA LYS A 511 -10.56 8.53 18.94
C LYS A 511 -9.42 9.36 18.35
N GLY A 512 -8.17 9.03 18.66
CA GLY A 512 -7.03 9.86 18.30
C GLY A 512 -5.68 9.21 18.57
N VAL A 513 -4.62 9.98 18.42
CA VAL A 513 -3.25 9.59 18.75
C VAL A 513 -2.57 10.66 19.59
N ILE A 514 -1.72 10.27 20.53
CA ILE A 514 -0.82 11.18 21.24
C ILE A 514 0.47 11.26 20.42
N ASP A 515 0.90 12.46 20.07
CA ASP A 515 2.20 12.74 19.48
C ASP A 515 3.25 12.85 20.61
N LEU A 516 4.23 11.94 20.63
CA LEU A 516 5.28 11.89 21.66
C LEU A 516 6.42 12.89 21.42
N VAL A 517 6.48 13.52 20.24
CA VAL A 517 7.46 14.56 19.89
C VAL A 517 6.92 15.95 20.23
N GLU A 518 5.60 16.14 20.19
CA GLU A 518 4.91 17.37 20.61
C GLU A 518 4.33 17.30 22.04
N MET A 519 4.23 16.10 22.63
CA MET A 519 3.57 15.79 23.90
C MET A 519 2.13 16.31 23.98
N LYS A 520 1.35 16.05 22.93
CA LYS A 520 -0.07 16.47 22.80
C LYS A 520 -0.95 15.37 22.24
N ALA A 521 -2.22 15.36 22.65
CA ALA A 521 -3.25 14.51 22.06
C ALA A 521 -3.80 15.14 20.77
N VAL A 522 -4.08 14.28 19.78
CA VAL A 522 -4.56 14.67 18.45
C VAL A 522 -5.80 13.85 18.12
N PHE A 523 -6.96 14.48 18.17
CA PHE A 523 -8.26 13.84 17.94
C PHE A 523 -8.79 14.15 16.54
N TYR A 524 -9.52 13.19 15.97
CA TYR A 524 -10.02 13.26 14.59
C TYR A 524 -11.54 13.15 14.57
N ASP A 525 -12.19 14.19 14.06
CA ASP A 525 -13.64 14.23 13.86
C ASP A 525 -14.06 13.28 12.72
N GLU A 526 -15.01 12.37 12.99
CA GLU A 526 -15.50 11.44 11.98
C GLU A 526 -16.46 12.11 10.97
N GLU A 527 -17.20 13.16 11.36
CA GLU A 527 -18.16 13.82 10.46
C GLU A 527 -17.47 14.51 9.28
N SER A 528 -16.37 15.22 9.54
CA SER A 528 -15.53 15.82 8.51
C SER A 528 -14.58 14.83 7.81
N LEU A 529 -14.77 13.52 8.02
CA LEU A 529 -13.91 12.44 7.50
C LEU A 529 -12.44 12.64 7.90
N GLY A 530 -12.21 13.03 9.16
CA GLY A 530 -10.91 13.30 9.75
C GLY A 530 -10.25 14.62 9.32
N LYS A 531 -10.92 15.48 8.53
CA LYS A 531 -10.35 16.76 8.09
C LYS A 531 -10.22 17.79 9.20
N LYS A 532 -11.18 17.86 10.14
CA LYS A 532 -11.04 18.62 11.37
C LYS A 532 -10.24 17.77 12.36
N VAL A 533 -9.18 18.37 12.88
CA VAL A 533 -8.28 17.78 13.87
C VAL A 533 -8.20 18.75 15.03
N SER A 534 -8.50 18.31 16.26
CA SER A 534 -8.21 19.07 17.46
C SER A 534 -6.89 18.60 18.07
N ILE A 535 -6.11 19.55 18.59
CA ILE A 535 -4.85 19.30 19.28
C ILE A 535 -5.03 19.79 20.71
N GLU A 536 -4.95 18.87 21.65
CA GLU A 536 -5.35 19.04 23.05
C GLU A 536 -4.25 18.52 23.99
N GLU A 537 -4.38 18.79 25.29
CA GLU A 537 -3.50 18.18 26.29
C GLU A 537 -3.73 16.66 26.39
N ILE A 538 -2.69 15.92 26.81
CA ILE A 538 -2.78 14.46 26.97
C ILE A 538 -3.78 14.14 28.11
N PRO A 539 -4.84 13.34 27.87
CA PRO A 539 -5.78 12.98 28.92
C PRO A 539 -5.09 12.27 30.08
N SER A 540 -5.54 12.52 31.30
CA SER A 540 -4.88 12.07 32.54
C SER A 540 -4.59 10.57 32.59
N GLU A 541 -5.48 9.73 32.07
CA GLU A 541 -5.32 8.27 31.93
C GLU A 541 -4.05 7.88 31.14
N TYR A 542 -3.69 8.65 30.11
CA TYR A 542 -2.56 8.36 29.21
C TYR A 542 -1.29 9.12 29.59
N LYS A 543 -1.32 9.99 30.61
CA LYS A 543 -0.20 10.89 30.92
C LYS A 543 1.06 10.14 31.34
N GLU A 544 0.96 9.29 32.37
CA GLU A 544 2.09 8.47 32.84
C GLU A 544 2.63 7.54 31.73
N LEU A 545 1.73 6.94 30.94
CA LEU A 545 2.12 6.10 29.80
C LEU A 545 2.89 6.90 28.73
N SER A 546 2.46 8.14 28.45
CA SER A 546 3.10 9.01 27.47
C SER A 546 4.44 9.52 27.96
N GLU A 547 4.56 9.90 29.23
CA GLU A 547 5.82 10.30 29.86
C GLU A 547 6.85 9.16 29.83
N ASN A 548 6.42 7.92 30.13
CA ASN A 548 7.27 6.74 30.02
C ASN A 548 7.75 6.47 28.59
N TYR A 549 6.85 6.51 27.59
CA TYR A 549 7.25 6.31 26.19
C TYR A 549 8.03 7.49 25.60
N HIS A 550 7.82 8.72 26.09
CA HIS A 550 8.64 9.88 25.75
C HIS A 550 10.07 9.74 26.27
N ASN A 551 10.26 9.25 27.51
CA ASN A 551 11.59 8.95 28.03
C ASN A 551 12.32 7.88 27.20
N ILE A 552 11.62 6.81 26.77
CA ILE A 552 12.16 5.79 25.86
C ILE A 552 12.51 6.38 24.48
N LEU A 553 11.67 7.29 23.97
CA LEU A 553 11.93 8.03 22.74
C LEU A 553 13.21 8.88 22.88
N LEU A 554 13.36 9.66 23.96
CA LEU A 554 14.56 10.46 24.23
C LEU A 554 15.82 9.58 24.34
N GLU A 555 15.75 8.45 25.04
CA GLU A 555 16.87 7.49 25.16
C GLU A 555 17.29 6.93 23.80
N LYS A 556 16.35 6.39 23.03
CA LYS A 556 16.63 5.83 21.70
C LYS A 556 17.14 6.91 20.73
N VAL A 557 16.61 8.13 20.80
CA VAL A 557 17.06 9.28 19.97
C VAL A 557 18.45 9.77 20.37
N ALA A 558 18.75 9.86 21.67
CA ALA A 558 20.07 10.24 22.16
C ALA A 558 21.16 9.26 21.65
N SER A 559 20.88 7.96 21.60
CA SER A 559 21.83 6.93 21.12
C SER A 559 22.33 7.10 19.66
N VAL A 560 21.71 7.99 18.88
CA VAL A 560 22.08 8.29 17.49
C VAL A 560 23.04 9.49 17.38
N ASP A 561 23.18 10.28 18.44
CA ASP A 561 23.97 11.52 18.43
C ASP A 561 24.77 11.74 19.73
N GLU A 562 26.07 12.02 19.60
CA GLU A 562 26.99 12.16 20.73
C GLU A 562 26.66 13.42 21.57
N GLU A 563 26.27 14.52 20.92
CA GLU A 563 25.84 15.75 21.60
C GLU A 563 24.54 15.54 22.41
N LEU A 564 23.58 14.77 21.85
CA LEU A 564 22.33 14.46 22.54
C LEU A 564 22.53 13.42 23.64
N THR A 565 23.48 12.49 23.47
CA THR A 565 23.92 11.57 24.53
C THR A 565 24.45 12.35 25.72
N GLU A 566 25.32 13.35 25.52
CA GLU A 566 25.82 14.19 26.61
C GLU A 566 24.69 14.98 27.29
N LYS A 567 23.79 15.62 26.51
CA LYS A 567 22.62 16.33 27.07
C LYS A 567 21.75 15.42 27.93
N TYR A 568 21.41 14.24 27.42
CA TYR A 568 20.56 13.26 28.10
C TYR A 568 21.17 12.78 29.43
N LEU A 569 22.47 12.43 29.41
CA LEU A 569 23.21 12.03 30.63
C LEU A 569 23.29 13.17 31.66
N GLN A 570 23.40 14.42 31.20
CA GLN A 570 23.38 15.62 32.06
C GLN A 570 21.96 16.06 32.47
N LYS A 571 20.91 15.33 32.07
CA LYS A 571 19.49 15.67 32.27
C LYS A 571 19.12 17.08 31.79
N LYS A 572 19.76 17.53 30.71
CA LYS A 572 19.39 18.75 29.99
C LYS A 572 18.20 18.47 29.09
N GLU A 573 17.32 19.45 28.95
CA GLU A 573 16.19 19.41 28.03
C GLU A 573 16.69 19.32 26.57
N ILE A 574 16.03 18.48 25.76
CA ILE A 574 16.34 18.27 24.34
C ILE A 574 15.18 18.87 23.55
N SER A 575 15.45 19.75 22.58
CA SER A 575 14.38 20.47 21.89
C SER A 575 13.63 19.57 20.89
N LYS A 576 12.39 19.94 20.57
CA LYS A 576 11.58 19.27 19.52
C LYS A 576 12.33 19.15 18.20
N GLU A 577 13.04 20.20 17.81
CA GLU A 577 13.84 20.27 16.57
C GLU A 577 15.03 19.32 16.62
N GLU A 578 15.64 19.14 17.79
CA GLU A 578 16.71 18.17 18.03
C GLU A 578 16.20 16.74 17.97
N ILE A 579 15.04 16.45 18.59
CA ILE A 579 14.36 15.15 18.48
C ILE A 579 14.06 14.83 17.02
N ILE A 580 13.51 15.78 16.25
CA ILE A 580 13.17 15.58 14.83
C ILE A 580 14.44 15.33 13.99
N LYS A 581 15.51 16.10 14.20
CA LYS A 581 16.79 15.93 13.50
C LYS A 581 17.41 14.57 13.78
N ALA A 582 17.47 14.13 15.04
CA ALA A 582 18.08 12.87 15.42
C ALA A 582 17.19 11.65 15.07
N LEU A 583 15.86 11.77 15.12
CA LEU A 583 14.94 10.78 14.51
C LEU A 583 15.19 10.64 13.01
N ARG A 584 15.32 11.75 12.27
CA ARG A 584 15.66 11.73 10.83
C ARG A 584 17.01 11.06 10.58
N LYS A 585 18.06 11.45 11.31
CA LYS A 585 19.41 10.85 11.26
C LYS A 585 19.36 9.34 11.54
N GLY A 586 18.59 8.91 12.53
CA GLY A 586 18.38 7.50 12.89
C GLY A 586 17.61 6.71 11.82
N THR A 587 16.57 7.32 11.24
CA THR A 587 15.74 6.73 10.18
C THR A 587 16.56 6.48 8.91
N ILE A 588 17.29 7.50 8.45
CA ILE A 588 18.08 7.45 7.21
C ILE A 588 19.27 6.48 7.35
N SER A 589 19.86 6.39 8.54
CA SER A 589 20.91 5.40 8.84
C SER A 589 20.38 3.99 9.19
N ASN A 590 19.06 3.77 9.15
CA ASN A 590 18.38 2.54 9.61
C ASN A 590 18.66 2.15 11.07
N LYS A 591 19.24 3.04 11.88
CA LYS A 591 19.50 2.84 13.32
C LYS A 591 18.24 2.95 14.18
N LEU A 592 17.23 3.67 13.71
CA LEU A 592 15.91 3.77 14.32
C LEU A 592 14.83 3.60 13.26
N VAL A 593 13.69 3.03 13.64
CA VAL A 593 12.48 2.98 12.80
C VAL A 593 11.32 3.65 13.56
N PRO A 594 10.93 4.88 13.19
CA PRO A 594 9.77 5.56 13.77
C PRO A 594 8.48 4.78 13.51
N VAL A 595 7.69 4.59 14.56
CA VAL A 595 6.41 3.86 14.53
C VAL A 595 5.25 4.80 14.87
N LEU A 596 4.28 4.83 13.96
CA LEU A 596 2.99 5.50 14.10
C LEU A 596 1.86 4.48 14.22
N CYS A 597 0.68 4.95 14.63
CA CYS A 597 -0.56 4.17 14.59
C CYS A 597 -1.74 4.97 14.01
N GLY A 598 -2.80 4.27 13.61
CA GLY A 598 -4.03 4.91 13.12
C GLY A 598 -5.04 3.96 12.48
N SER A 599 -5.98 4.55 11.76
CA SER A 599 -6.94 3.82 10.93
C SER A 599 -7.14 4.53 9.60
N GLY A 600 -6.71 3.88 8.52
CA GLY A 600 -7.02 4.31 7.16
C GLY A 600 -8.51 4.18 6.82
N LEU A 601 -9.28 3.33 7.51
CA LEU A 601 -10.72 3.19 7.28
C LEU A 601 -11.51 4.32 7.94
N LYS A 602 -11.25 4.57 9.24
CA LYS A 602 -11.86 5.65 10.03
C LYS A 602 -11.20 7.03 9.82
N ASN A 603 -10.25 7.13 8.90
CA ASN A 603 -9.57 8.37 8.49
C ASN A 603 -8.74 9.06 9.60
N LYS A 604 -8.24 8.31 10.60
CA LYS A 604 -7.51 8.84 11.78
C LYS A 604 -6.02 8.53 11.70
N GLY A 605 -5.17 9.51 12.01
CA GLY A 605 -3.70 9.37 12.05
C GLY A 605 -2.95 9.56 10.71
N ILE A 606 -3.67 9.68 9.59
CA ILE A 606 -3.04 9.74 8.24
C ILE A 606 -2.28 11.06 8.01
N GLN A 607 -2.72 12.17 8.60
CA GLN A 607 -2.00 13.45 8.53
C GLN A 607 -0.66 13.39 9.27
N LYS A 608 -0.63 12.83 10.49
CA LYS A 608 0.63 12.60 11.22
C LYS A 608 1.55 11.60 10.50
N LEU A 609 1.01 10.64 9.73
CA LEU A 609 1.80 9.82 8.82
C LEU A 609 2.40 10.64 7.66
N LEU A 610 1.64 11.54 7.05
CA LEU A 610 2.15 12.46 6.00
C LEU A 610 3.24 13.40 6.55
N ASP A 611 3.04 13.93 7.75
CA ASP A 611 4.06 14.73 8.44
C ASP A 611 5.33 13.91 8.67
N ALA A 612 5.21 12.70 9.23
CA ALA A 612 6.33 11.79 9.46
C ALA A 612 7.07 11.37 8.17
N ILE A 613 6.37 11.15 7.06
CA ILE A 613 6.96 10.97 5.73
C ILE A 613 7.83 12.18 5.36
N THR A 614 7.34 13.40 5.58
CA THR A 614 8.08 14.62 5.22
C THR A 614 9.22 14.99 6.17
N PHE A 615 9.19 14.55 7.42
CA PHE A 615 10.21 14.82 8.43
C PHE A 615 11.30 13.75 8.50
N TYR A 616 10.95 12.46 8.46
CA TYR A 616 11.90 11.38 8.79
C TYR A 616 12.42 10.61 7.59
N LEU A 617 11.62 10.41 6.53
CA LEU A 617 12.10 9.74 5.31
C LEU A 617 13.03 10.66 4.48
N PRO A 618 14.04 10.09 3.80
CA PRO A 618 15.04 10.85 3.04
C PRO A 618 14.48 11.55 1.80
N SER A 619 15.16 12.61 1.38
CA SER A 619 15.17 13.09 0.00
C SER A 619 16.24 12.33 -0.81
N PRO A 620 16.28 12.48 -2.15
CA PRO A 620 17.37 11.93 -2.96
C PRO A 620 18.76 12.38 -2.50
N ILE A 621 18.90 13.58 -1.92
CA ILE A 621 20.19 14.15 -1.47
C ILE A 621 20.68 13.54 -0.14
N ASP A 622 19.77 13.09 0.73
CA ASP A 622 20.17 12.47 2.01
C ASP A 622 20.81 11.08 1.83
N LEU A 623 20.73 10.50 0.63
CA LEU A 623 21.21 9.16 0.31
C LEU A 623 22.61 9.18 -0.33
N PRO A 624 23.41 8.10 -0.17
CA PRO A 624 24.71 8.01 -0.82
C PRO A 624 24.60 8.07 -2.35
N PRO A 625 25.58 8.69 -3.04
CA PRO A 625 25.62 8.73 -4.50
C PRO A 625 25.48 7.34 -5.13
N ILE A 626 24.64 7.20 -6.15
CA ILE A 626 24.36 5.88 -6.73
C ILE A 626 25.62 5.30 -7.38
N GLU A 627 25.90 4.04 -7.07
CA GLU A 627 27.05 3.31 -7.61
C GLU A 627 26.67 2.48 -8.84
N GLY A 628 27.58 2.45 -9.81
CA GLY A 628 27.54 1.60 -10.99
C GLY A 628 28.95 1.28 -11.48
N TRP A 629 29.05 0.63 -12.64
CA TRP A 629 30.30 0.15 -13.21
C TRP A 629 30.51 0.66 -14.64
N ASP A 630 31.77 0.80 -15.04
CA ASP A 630 32.13 1.09 -16.43
C ASP A 630 31.75 -0.09 -17.34
N PRO A 631 31.03 0.11 -18.46
CA PRO A 631 30.69 -0.97 -19.39
C PRO A 631 31.88 -1.75 -19.96
N LYS A 632 33.10 -1.16 -19.92
CA LYS A 632 34.35 -1.76 -20.42
C LYS A 632 35.19 -2.40 -19.32
N ASP A 633 34.99 -2.03 -18.06
CA ASP A 633 35.70 -2.60 -16.89
C ASP A 633 34.78 -2.71 -15.68
N SER A 634 34.31 -3.94 -15.41
CA SER A 634 33.44 -4.26 -14.28
C SER A 634 34.11 -4.17 -12.90
N LYS A 635 35.39 -3.80 -12.81
CA LYS A 635 36.06 -3.45 -11.55
C LYS A 635 36.05 -1.95 -11.26
N LYS A 636 35.85 -1.11 -12.28
CA LYS A 636 35.86 0.35 -12.17
C LYS A 636 34.48 0.84 -11.72
N ILE A 637 34.37 1.18 -10.45
CA ILE A 637 33.16 1.79 -9.86
C ILE A 637 33.07 3.26 -10.30
N ILE A 638 31.91 3.65 -10.81
CA ILE A 638 31.50 5.01 -11.13
C ILE A 638 30.42 5.41 -10.12
N LYS A 639 30.51 6.60 -9.54
CA LYS A 639 29.48 7.15 -8.65
C LYS A 639 28.80 8.35 -9.30
N ARG A 640 27.49 8.49 -9.11
CA ARG A 640 26.66 9.60 -9.61
C ARG A 640 25.93 10.28 -8.47
N ARG A 641 26.10 11.59 -8.33
CA ARG A 641 25.39 12.38 -7.32
C ARG A 641 24.01 12.84 -7.84
N PRO A 642 23.01 13.02 -6.96
CA PRO A 642 21.73 13.62 -7.30
C PRO A 642 21.88 15.12 -7.52
N ALA A 643 22.35 15.50 -8.71
CA ALA A 643 22.61 16.87 -9.14
C ALA A 643 22.24 17.02 -10.63
N LEU A 644 22.01 18.26 -11.09
CA LEU A 644 21.59 18.56 -12.47
C LEU A 644 22.77 18.54 -13.45
N GLU A 645 23.96 18.85 -12.93
CA GLU A 645 25.23 19.02 -13.66
C GLU A 645 25.99 17.69 -13.83
N GLU A 646 25.54 16.64 -13.13
CA GLU A 646 26.03 15.28 -13.31
C GLU A 646 25.40 14.65 -14.56
N PRO A 647 26.15 13.92 -15.40
CA PRO A 647 25.61 13.26 -16.60
C PRO A 647 24.40 12.37 -16.31
N PHE A 648 23.44 12.37 -17.25
CA PHE A 648 22.16 11.67 -17.08
C PHE A 648 22.36 10.19 -16.74
N THR A 649 21.75 9.73 -15.65
CA THR A 649 21.78 8.31 -15.25
C THR A 649 20.45 7.90 -14.61
N ALA A 650 19.85 6.81 -15.11
CA ALA A 650 18.56 6.29 -14.69
C ALA A 650 18.45 4.76 -14.75
N LEU A 651 17.61 4.16 -13.91
CA LEU A 651 17.30 2.72 -13.93
C LEU A 651 15.87 2.48 -14.43
N ALA A 652 15.71 1.66 -15.47
CA ALA A 652 14.41 1.17 -15.91
C ALA A 652 13.93 0.06 -14.95
N PHE A 653 12.86 0.29 -14.19
CA PHE A 653 12.41 -0.64 -13.15
C PHE A 653 11.10 -1.36 -13.47
N LYS A 654 10.33 -0.90 -14.47
CA LYS A 654 9.07 -1.54 -14.89
C LYS A 654 8.80 -1.29 -16.36
N VAL A 655 8.34 -2.32 -17.07
CA VAL A 655 7.80 -2.20 -18.44
C VAL A 655 6.32 -2.55 -18.42
N GLN A 656 5.51 -1.80 -19.17
CA GLN A 656 4.07 -2.00 -19.27
C GLN A 656 3.63 -1.82 -20.72
N ALA A 657 2.70 -2.66 -21.18
CA ALA A 657 2.01 -2.46 -22.44
C ALA A 657 0.72 -1.67 -22.19
N ASP A 658 0.68 -0.40 -22.60
CA ASP A 658 -0.52 0.43 -22.63
C ASP A 658 -1.23 0.31 -23.99
N PRO A 659 -2.58 0.18 -24.05
CA PRO A 659 -3.31 0.04 -25.31
C PRO A 659 -3.19 1.23 -26.29
N HIS A 660 -2.90 2.43 -25.80
CA HIS A 660 -2.97 3.69 -26.57
C HIS A 660 -1.57 4.24 -26.90
N VAL A 661 -0.61 4.11 -25.99
CA VAL A 661 0.77 4.61 -26.18
C VAL A 661 1.82 3.50 -26.37
N GLY A 662 1.41 2.24 -26.35
CA GLY A 662 2.27 1.10 -26.65
C GLY A 662 3.17 0.71 -25.47
N LYS A 663 4.46 0.54 -25.71
CA LYS A 663 5.43 0.12 -24.68
C LYS A 663 5.84 1.32 -23.83
N LEU A 664 5.37 1.34 -22.59
CA LEU A 664 5.87 2.23 -21.53
C LEU A 664 7.05 1.57 -20.82
N VAL A 665 8.10 2.34 -20.57
CA VAL A 665 9.18 1.98 -19.64
C VAL A 665 9.20 3.02 -18.52
N TYR A 666 8.93 2.59 -17.29
CA TYR A 666 9.09 3.42 -16.10
C TYR A 666 10.55 3.39 -15.66
N PHE A 667 11.10 4.56 -15.36
CA PHE A 667 12.47 4.70 -14.90
C PHE A 667 12.61 5.75 -13.80
N ARG A 668 13.64 5.53 -12.97
CA ARG A 668 14.07 6.38 -11.86
C ARG A 668 15.30 7.15 -12.31
N VAL A 669 15.25 8.49 -12.29
CA VAL A 669 16.43 9.32 -12.58
C VAL A 669 17.22 9.55 -11.29
N TYR A 670 18.52 9.24 -11.31
CA TYR A 670 19.41 9.42 -10.18
C TYR A 670 20.33 10.64 -10.33
N SER A 671 20.69 11.01 -11.56
CA SER A 671 21.54 12.17 -11.85
C SER A 671 21.19 12.80 -13.20
N GLY A 672 21.49 14.08 -13.34
CA GLY A 672 21.27 14.88 -14.55
C GLY A 672 19.80 15.16 -14.82
N TYR A 673 19.50 15.40 -16.09
CA TYR A 673 18.15 15.64 -16.59
C TYR A 673 17.95 14.94 -17.94
N LEU A 674 16.71 14.77 -18.37
CA LEU A 674 16.37 14.19 -19.67
C LEU A 674 15.24 14.96 -20.36
N LYS A 675 15.53 15.44 -21.56
CA LYS A 675 14.57 16.11 -22.44
C LYS A 675 13.85 15.14 -23.37
N ALA A 676 12.56 15.32 -23.60
CA ALA A 676 11.79 14.59 -24.59
C ALA A 676 12.36 14.79 -26.02
N GLY A 677 12.32 13.74 -26.84
CA GLY A 677 12.86 13.75 -28.20
C GLY A 677 14.36 13.43 -28.31
N SER A 678 15.09 13.36 -27.20
CA SER A 678 16.54 13.12 -27.12
C SER A 678 16.93 11.64 -27.27
N TYR A 679 18.24 11.37 -27.21
CA TYR A 679 18.83 10.02 -27.28
C TYR A 679 19.56 9.69 -25.98
N VAL A 680 19.41 8.44 -25.52
CA VAL A 680 20.10 7.87 -24.36
C VAL A 680 20.78 6.57 -24.74
N LEU A 681 21.83 6.17 -24.03
CA LEU A 681 22.41 4.85 -24.14
C LEU A 681 21.75 3.90 -23.13
N ASN A 682 21.15 2.82 -23.63
CA ASN A 682 20.93 1.62 -22.82
C ASN A 682 22.30 0.93 -22.66
N ALA A 683 22.98 1.18 -21.54
CA ALA A 683 24.34 0.70 -21.31
C ALA A 683 24.39 -0.82 -21.13
N THR A 684 23.39 -1.39 -20.46
CA THR A 684 23.24 -2.84 -20.24
C THR A 684 23.20 -3.64 -21.55
N LYS A 685 22.72 -3.03 -22.65
CA LYS A 685 22.65 -3.64 -24.00
C LYS A 685 23.52 -2.94 -25.04
N ASN A 686 24.36 -1.99 -24.61
CA ASN A 686 25.19 -1.11 -25.45
C ASN A 686 24.47 -0.58 -26.71
N LYS A 687 23.26 -0.02 -26.54
CA LYS A 687 22.42 0.45 -27.67
C LYS A 687 21.89 1.86 -27.41
N LYS A 688 22.13 2.79 -28.34
CA LYS A 688 21.48 4.12 -28.32
C LYS A 688 19.98 3.95 -28.64
N GLU A 689 19.11 4.48 -27.78
CA GLU A 689 17.65 4.50 -27.92
C GLU A 689 17.16 5.96 -27.94
N ARG A 690 16.09 6.27 -28.66
CA ARG A 690 15.48 7.61 -28.67
C ARG A 690 14.27 7.65 -27.74
N ILE A 691 14.19 8.61 -26.82
CA ILE A 691 12.97 8.84 -26.04
C ILE A 691 12.05 9.78 -26.82
N GLY A 692 10.87 9.30 -27.22
CA GLY A 692 9.92 10.07 -28.03
C GLY A 692 9.04 11.00 -27.19
N ARG A 693 8.54 10.50 -26.05
CA ARG A 693 7.74 11.28 -25.07
C ARG A 693 8.08 10.85 -23.65
N ILE A 694 7.93 11.77 -22.72
CA ILE A 694 8.06 11.56 -21.27
C ILE A 694 6.69 11.84 -20.63
N LEU A 695 6.26 10.95 -19.75
CA LEU A 695 4.96 10.98 -19.10
C LEU A 695 5.13 10.92 -17.58
N GLN A 696 4.61 11.92 -16.87
CA GLN A 696 4.36 11.81 -15.44
C GLN A 696 3.07 11.00 -15.24
N MET A 697 3.12 10.04 -14.31
CA MET A 697 2.08 9.04 -14.12
C MET A 697 1.33 9.25 -12.80
N HIS A 698 0.00 9.20 -12.85
CA HIS A 698 -0.87 9.23 -11.68
C HIS A 698 -1.87 8.06 -11.76
N ALA A 699 -1.45 6.91 -11.24
CA ALA A 699 -2.04 5.59 -11.49
C ALA A 699 -2.12 5.29 -13.00
N ASN A 700 -3.25 5.58 -13.64
CA ASN A 700 -3.46 5.41 -15.09
C ASN A 700 -3.60 6.75 -15.85
N GLN A 701 -3.72 7.89 -15.16
CA GLN A 701 -3.67 9.21 -15.77
C GLN A 701 -2.23 9.55 -16.19
N LYS A 702 -2.10 10.29 -17.30
CA LYS A 702 -0.84 10.51 -18.02
C LYS A 702 -0.69 11.99 -18.35
N GLU A 703 0.36 12.63 -17.86
CA GLU A 703 0.68 14.04 -18.09
C GLU A 703 1.98 14.11 -18.91
N ASN A 704 2.00 14.80 -20.05
CA ASN A 704 3.24 14.93 -20.83
C ASN A 704 4.18 15.93 -20.14
N ARG A 705 5.46 15.58 -20.01
CA ARG A 705 6.51 16.50 -19.56
C ARG A 705 7.56 16.70 -20.66
N SER A 706 8.07 17.91 -20.78
CA SER A 706 9.15 18.29 -21.70
C SER A 706 10.50 17.77 -21.20
N GLU A 707 10.75 17.94 -19.91
CA GLU A 707 11.99 17.62 -19.20
C GLU A 707 11.66 16.97 -17.85
N ILE A 708 12.59 16.14 -17.35
CA ILE A 708 12.58 15.50 -16.03
C ILE A 708 14.01 15.48 -15.47
N TYR A 709 14.13 15.39 -14.16
CA TYR A 709 15.35 15.70 -13.41
C TYR A 709 15.76 14.57 -12.47
N ALA A 710 16.98 14.64 -11.92
CA ALA A 710 17.39 13.82 -10.78
C ALA A 710 16.31 13.81 -9.69
N GLY A 711 16.06 12.65 -9.08
CA GLY A 711 15.01 12.51 -8.07
C GLY A 711 13.59 12.34 -8.61
N ASP A 712 13.36 12.37 -9.93
CA ASP A 712 12.07 12.06 -10.55
C ASP A 712 11.84 10.55 -10.79
N ILE A 713 10.57 10.20 -10.97
CA ILE A 713 10.08 8.88 -11.41
C ILE A 713 9.05 9.12 -12.50
N ALA A 714 9.33 8.68 -13.72
CA ALA A 714 8.53 8.94 -14.92
C ALA A 714 8.43 7.71 -15.83
N ALA A 715 7.55 7.75 -16.83
CA ALA A 715 7.44 6.73 -17.87
C ALA A 715 7.76 7.30 -19.26
N GLY A 716 8.63 6.63 -20.02
CA GLY A 716 9.00 7.02 -21.38
C GLY A 716 8.41 6.12 -22.46
N VAL A 717 8.15 6.72 -23.62
CA VAL A 717 7.68 6.07 -24.86
C VAL A 717 8.76 6.19 -25.94
N GLY A 718 9.07 5.11 -26.63
CA GLY A 718 10.02 5.08 -27.77
C GLY A 718 11.12 4.01 -27.68
N PHE A 719 11.36 3.48 -26.47
CA PHE A 719 12.40 2.48 -26.20
C PHE A 719 12.19 1.14 -26.92
N SER A 720 13.07 0.78 -27.85
CA SER A 720 12.96 -0.45 -28.64
C SER A 720 13.26 -1.70 -27.80
N CYS A 721 14.44 -1.79 -27.18
CA CYS A 721 14.92 -2.98 -26.49
C CYS A 721 15.06 -2.85 -24.97
N THR A 722 14.86 -1.65 -24.40
CA THR A 722 14.95 -1.46 -22.94
C THR A 722 13.93 -2.33 -22.20
N VAL A 723 14.38 -3.02 -21.16
CA VAL A 723 13.58 -3.83 -20.22
C VAL A 723 13.88 -3.46 -18.76
N THR A 724 13.07 -3.99 -17.85
CA THR A 724 13.32 -3.98 -16.41
C THR A 724 14.75 -4.42 -16.06
N GLY A 725 15.46 -3.59 -15.29
CA GLY A 725 16.84 -3.82 -14.86
C GLY A 725 17.90 -3.18 -15.76
N ASP A 726 17.53 -2.67 -16.95
CA ASP A 726 18.48 -1.97 -17.82
C ASP A 726 18.79 -0.56 -17.28
N THR A 727 20.04 -0.13 -17.45
CA THR A 727 20.47 1.25 -17.18
C THR A 727 20.33 2.13 -18.44
N LEU A 728 19.68 3.27 -18.28
CA LEU A 728 19.61 4.35 -19.26
C LEU A 728 20.56 5.47 -18.81
N CYS A 729 21.45 5.91 -19.69
CA CYS A 729 22.44 6.92 -19.33
C CYS A 729 22.81 7.83 -20.50
N ASP A 730 23.56 8.88 -20.18
CA ASP A 730 24.32 9.70 -21.10
C ASP A 730 25.18 8.82 -22.05
N PRO A 731 25.08 8.98 -23.39
CA PRO A 731 25.83 8.17 -24.33
C PRO A 731 27.36 8.32 -24.26
N ASP A 732 27.84 9.47 -23.79
CA ASP A 732 29.25 9.86 -23.83
C ASP A 732 29.89 9.76 -22.43
N HIS A 733 29.06 9.59 -21.40
CA HIS A 733 29.46 9.27 -20.02
C HIS A 733 28.81 7.98 -19.47
N PRO A 734 29.01 6.82 -20.13
CA PRO A 734 28.21 5.62 -19.92
C PRO A 734 28.52 4.88 -18.61
N VAL A 735 27.48 4.32 -17.98
CA VAL A 735 27.54 3.59 -16.70
C VAL A 735 26.47 2.50 -16.66
N ILE A 736 26.75 1.38 -15.97
CA ILE A 736 25.78 0.32 -15.69
C ILE A 736 25.49 0.29 -14.18
N LEU A 737 24.25 0.52 -13.77
CA LEU A 737 23.79 0.39 -12.38
C LEU A 737 23.54 -1.08 -12.01
N GLU A 738 23.41 -1.38 -10.70
CA GLU A 738 23.13 -2.74 -10.26
C GLU A 738 21.74 -3.23 -10.75
N ALA A 739 21.75 -4.31 -11.53
CA ALA A 739 20.55 -4.95 -12.04
C ALA A 739 19.71 -5.59 -10.92
N ILE A 740 18.39 -5.53 -11.08
CA ILE A 740 17.41 -6.06 -10.11
C ILE A 740 17.47 -7.59 -10.14
N LYS A 741 17.86 -8.20 -9.02
CA LYS A 741 17.99 -9.66 -8.84
C LYS A 741 16.63 -10.27 -8.50
N PHE A 742 15.98 -10.85 -9.51
CA PHE A 742 14.70 -11.55 -9.36
C PHE A 742 14.85 -12.91 -8.66
N PRO A 743 13.86 -13.35 -7.86
CA PRO A 743 13.82 -14.71 -7.31
C PRO A 743 13.58 -15.75 -8.41
N GLU A 744 14.08 -16.97 -8.21
CA GLU A 744 13.85 -18.08 -9.14
C GLU A 744 12.38 -18.56 -9.10
N PRO A 745 11.77 -18.93 -10.24
CA PRO A 745 10.40 -19.45 -10.27
C PRO A 745 10.22 -20.76 -9.48
N VAL A 746 9.50 -20.69 -8.36
CA VAL A 746 9.24 -21.85 -7.47
C VAL A 746 8.17 -22.82 -7.98
N VAL A 747 7.43 -22.47 -9.03
CA VAL A 747 6.35 -23.28 -9.64
C VAL A 747 6.46 -23.24 -11.16
N SER A 748 6.26 -24.41 -11.80
CA SER A 748 6.20 -24.58 -13.25
C SER A 748 4.88 -25.21 -13.68
N ILE A 749 4.23 -24.67 -14.72
CA ILE A 749 2.92 -25.11 -15.21
C ILE A 749 3.02 -25.44 -16.72
N SER A 750 2.44 -26.56 -17.14
CA SER A 750 2.33 -26.91 -18.56
C SER A 750 1.05 -26.30 -19.15
N ILE A 751 1.21 -25.32 -20.04
CA ILE A 751 0.11 -24.70 -20.79
C ILE A 751 0.06 -25.31 -22.19
N LYS A 752 -1.15 -25.56 -22.71
CA LYS A 752 -1.38 -26.03 -24.09
C LYS A 752 -2.47 -25.17 -24.75
N PRO A 753 -2.33 -24.83 -26.05
CA PRO A 753 -3.36 -24.09 -26.77
C PRO A 753 -4.59 -25.00 -26.99
N LYS A 754 -5.80 -24.44 -26.93
CA LYS A 754 -7.05 -25.22 -27.12
C LYS A 754 -7.20 -25.73 -28.55
N THR A 755 -6.70 -24.97 -29.53
CA THR A 755 -6.67 -25.36 -30.95
C THR A 755 -5.26 -25.16 -31.51
N ARG A 756 -4.93 -25.82 -32.64
CA ARG A 756 -3.65 -25.57 -33.34
C ARG A 756 -3.50 -24.10 -33.77
N ALA A 757 -4.60 -23.43 -34.14
CA ALA A 757 -4.59 -22.03 -34.55
C ALA A 757 -4.30 -21.03 -33.40
N ASP A 758 -4.40 -21.48 -32.15
CA ASP A 758 -4.04 -20.68 -30.98
C ASP A 758 -2.58 -20.86 -30.55
N GLN A 759 -1.83 -21.78 -31.16
CA GLN A 759 -0.42 -22.05 -30.83
C GLN A 759 0.47 -20.83 -31.08
N ASP A 760 0.35 -20.18 -32.24
CA ASP A 760 1.12 -18.97 -32.55
C ASP A 760 0.70 -17.77 -31.70
N LYS A 761 -0.58 -17.69 -31.33
CA LYS A 761 -1.09 -16.65 -30.41
C LYS A 761 -0.52 -16.85 -29.01
N LEU A 762 -0.50 -18.08 -28.53
CA LEU A 762 0.06 -18.45 -27.23
C LEU A 762 1.56 -18.18 -27.17
N ASN A 763 2.32 -18.57 -28.20
CA ASN A 763 3.75 -18.28 -28.31
C ASN A 763 4.01 -16.76 -28.28
N LYS A 764 3.28 -15.96 -29.09
CA LYS A 764 3.39 -14.50 -29.12
C LYS A 764 2.96 -13.82 -27.80
N ALA A 765 2.03 -14.43 -27.06
CA ALA A 765 1.62 -13.96 -25.74
C ALA A 765 2.69 -14.27 -24.68
N ILE A 766 3.24 -15.49 -24.66
CA ILE A 766 4.30 -15.89 -23.73
C ILE A 766 5.59 -15.08 -23.97
N MET A 767 5.95 -14.77 -25.22
CA MET A 767 7.08 -13.89 -25.54
C MET A 767 6.87 -12.40 -25.20
N LYS A 768 5.68 -12.01 -24.76
CA LYS A 768 5.31 -10.63 -24.38
C LYS A 768 5.17 -10.44 -22.87
N LEU A 769 5.04 -11.54 -22.11
CA LEU A 769 4.99 -11.58 -20.65
C LEU A 769 6.42 -11.67 -20.07
#